data_AF-A0A1G4S5J0-F1
#
_entry.id   AF-A0A1G4S5J0-F1
#
_cell.length_a   1.000
_cell.length_b   1.000
_cell.length_c   1.000
_cell.angle_alpha   90.00
_cell.angle_beta   90.00
_cell.angle_gamma   90.00
#
_symmetry.space_group_name_H-M   'P 1'
#
loop_
_entity.id
_entity.type
_entity.pdbx_description
1 polymer ?
#
loop_
_entity_poly.entity_id
_entity_poly.type
_entity_poly.pdbx_seq_one_letter_code
_entity_poly.pdbx_strand_id
1 'polypeptide(L)'
;MKLNDHTILWNYATIRIMDVRHTSLEQGEVLSSYQLPASAFLYVTRGSGRIRLDGAESEVKPFQLMHGGKGLCLDLMAEELLNYYLILYKAAMPLTSRRELLALWEAVDNPFQLQFSFTPHDPIAMLDKAQAMYKAWERTDELEKLHVKSLFYQFVHELLQQLASQSVQAQRPDPVAQAIRYIHEHYKEPITLESLADMLDCNPRQFLRMFRNSWQTSPIDYLIQVRMDKAKELLLNTECTMKQISESVGYSDSYYFSRMFKKCTGVSPTAFKETAQAASSSRNNPSAVSTYPIAAIWLQRYSDHDNHYHYIGKGDLPVLRRTRASFAASLLFCMILLLSSCTAGTISTDPGAAGAAKNGATATAPAGAGSTEADSPRIIKHAMGEETVKGTPKRVVILTNEGTEALLAVGVKPIGAVQSWIGNPWYDHIKNEMNDVAVVGDELQPNIELIASLKPDLIIGNKARQEKIYGQLKQIAPTVFAEDLGGDWKINFKLYMDAINKKEEGEKAMTAFDMRVADVKAKLGSKAATKVSVARFSASQVRIYQKQTFSGVLLSQLGFARPASQDKDSFIEVMSKETIPSMDGDVLFYFVTKTAGKTDAAKLVQEWINDPLFKNLNVAKTNKVVQVDEAIWNSAGGYKAANLLLDELVKYFDIKK
;
A
#
# COMPACT_ATOMS: atom_id res chain seq x y z
N MET A 1 -11.03 23.41 24.46
CA MET A 1 -11.07 23.82 23.04
C MET A 1 -10.41 25.19 22.90
N LYS A 2 -9.62 25.43 21.85
CA LYS A 2 -9.06 26.76 21.58
C LYS A 2 -10.01 27.53 20.68
N LEU A 3 -11.02 28.15 21.28
CA LEU A 3 -12.14 28.73 20.53
C LEU A 3 -11.70 29.79 19.51
N ASN A 4 -10.65 30.56 19.81
CA ASN A 4 -10.10 31.53 18.87
C ASN A 4 -9.58 30.87 17.58
N ASP A 5 -8.84 29.76 17.70
CA ASP A 5 -8.31 29.01 16.56
C ASP A 5 -9.46 28.38 15.75
N HIS A 6 -10.51 27.91 16.43
CA HIS A 6 -11.70 27.38 15.78
C HIS A 6 -12.42 28.47 14.96
N THR A 7 -12.62 29.65 15.55
CA THR A 7 -13.25 30.79 14.86
C THR A 7 -12.44 31.22 13.64
N ILE A 8 -11.11 31.24 13.73
CA ILE A 8 -10.24 31.49 12.57
C ILE A 8 -10.52 30.46 11.47
N LEU A 9 -10.51 29.17 11.80
CA LEU A 9 -10.75 28.12 10.80
C LEU A 9 -12.15 28.23 10.17
N TRP A 10 -13.19 28.53 10.95
CA TRP A 10 -14.55 28.77 10.43
C TRP A 10 -14.64 29.96 9.48
N ASN A 11 -13.85 31.02 9.70
CA ASN A 11 -13.83 32.20 8.84
C ASN A 11 -13.15 31.96 7.48
N TYR A 12 -12.13 31.10 7.44
CA TYR A 12 -11.32 30.87 6.23
C TYR A 12 -11.67 29.58 5.49
N ALA A 13 -12.40 28.66 6.11
CA ALA A 13 -12.85 27.44 5.46
C ALA A 13 -13.97 27.70 4.46
N THR A 14 -13.87 27.03 3.31
CA THR A 14 -14.95 26.96 2.33
C THR A 14 -15.93 25.89 2.79
N ILE A 15 -17.17 26.29 3.11
CA ILE A 15 -18.22 25.37 3.55
C ILE A 15 -19.17 25.05 2.40
N ARG A 16 -19.46 23.75 2.24
CA ARG A 16 -20.51 23.21 1.38
C ARG A 16 -21.48 22.39 2.23
N ILE A 17 -22.75 22.76 2.23
CA ILE A 17 -23.81 21.97 2.85
C ILE A 17 -24.15 20.81 1.91
N MET A 18 -24.12 19.60 2.45
CA MET A 18 -24.26 18.36 1.69
C MET A 18 -25.69 17.82 1.78
N ASP A 19 -26.30 17.93 2.97
CA ASP A 19 -27.65 17.44 3.24
C ASP A 19 -28.18 18.08 4.53
N VAL A 20 -29.49 18.35 4.58
CA VAL A 20 -30.20 18.76 5.80
C VAL A 20 -31.46 17.92 5.88
N ARG A 21 -31.55 17.05 6.89
CA ARG A 21 -32.68 16.15 7.06
C ARG A 21 -33.29 16.25 8.44
N HIS A 22 -34.58 15.92 8.52
CA HIS A 22 -35.32 15.77 9.75
C HIS A 22 -35.80 14.32 9.84
N THR A 23 -35.44 13.65 10.93
CA THR A 23 -35.73 12.23 11.13
C THR A 23 -36.50 12.03 12.43
N SER A 24 -37.41 11.06 12.41
CA SER A 24 -38.15 10.57 13.58
C SER A 24 -37.87 9.07 13.72
N LEU A 25 -37.50 8.64 14.92
CA LEU A 25 -37.33 7.24 15.29
C LEU A 25 -38.39 6.87 16.33
N GLU A 26 -39.11 5.78 16.09
CA GLU A 26 -40.06 5.23 17.05
C GLU A 26 -39.35 4.45 18.17
N GLN A 27 -40.06 4.17 19.25
CA GLN A 27 -39.51 3.43 20.39
C GLN A 27 -38.93 2.08 19.96
N GLY A 28 -37.69 1.81 20.33
CA GLY A 28 -36.98 0.58 19.99
C GLY A 28 -36.36 0.57 18.60
N GLU A 29 -36.59 1.59 17.76
CA GLU A 29 -35.86 1.73 16.51
C GLU A 29 -34.40 2.10 16.76
N VAL A 30 -33.53 1.52 15.92
CA VAL A 30 -32.09 1.66 16.02
C VAL A 30 -31.54 2.14 14.68
N LEU A 31 -30.75 3.21 14.73
CA LEU A 31 -29.79 3.53 13.69
C LEU A 31 -28.45 2.98 14.13
N SER A 32 -28.00 1.87 13.56
CA SER A 32 -26.74 1.21 13.92
C SER A 32 -25.66 1.38 12.86
N SER A 33 -24.42 1.56 13.30
CA SER A 33 -23.22 1.64 12.47
C SER A 33 -23.31 2.69 11.36
N TYR A 34 -23.98 3.83 11.62
CA TYR A 34 -24.09 4.89 10.61
C TYR A 34 -22.79 5.68 10.52
N GLN A 35 -22.01 5.42 9.47
CA GLN A 35 -20.81 6.20 9.19
C GLN A 35 -21.17 7.56 8.61
N LEU A 36 -20.69 8.64 9.24
CA LEU A 36 -20.92 9.99 8.76
C LEU A 36 -20.17 10.21 7.42
N PRO A 37 -20.88 10.47 6.31
CA PRO A 37 -20.25 10.67 4.99
C PRO A 37 -19.53 12.02 4.86
N ALA A 38 -19.83 12.94 5.77
CA ALA A 38 -19.22 14.26 5.92
C ALA A 38 -19.36 14.69 7.40
N SER A 39 -18.71 15.78 7.80
CA SER A 39 -18.90 16.33 9.15
C SER A 39 -20.37 16.68 9.37
N ALA A 40 -20.87 16.45 10.58
CA ALA A 40 -22.30 16.55 10.86
C ALA A 40 -22.59 17.24 12.18
N PHE A 41 -23.68 18.00 12.20
CA PHE A 41 -24.39 18.37 13.43
C PHE A 41 -25.66 17.54 13.57
N LEU A 42 -25.86 16.98 14.75
CA LEU A 42 -27.12 16.33 15.12
C LEU A 42 -27.78 17.14 16.25
N TYR A 43 -29.01 17.58 16.02
CA TYR A 43 -29.75 18.40 16.96
C TYR A 43 -31.08 17.73 17.33
N VAL A 44 -31.17 17.23 18.56
CA VAL A 44 -32.36 16.53 19.06
C VAL A 44 -33.45 17.54 19.40
N THR A 45 -34.69 17.31 18.98
CA THR A 45 -35.81 18.23 19.21
C THR A 45 -36.85 17.67 20.17
N ARG A 46 -37.00 16.34 20.21
CA ARG A 46 -37.97 15.66 21.07
C ARG A 46 -37.49 14.24 21.36
N GLY A 47 -37.81 13.75 22.56
CA GLY A 47 -37.55 12.36 22.94
C GLY A 47 -36.29 12.15 23.74
N SER A 48 -36.10 10.89 24.11
CA SER A 48 -34.90 10.37 24.76
C SER A 48 -34.43 9.10 24.08
N GLY A 49 -33.16 8.78 24.28
CA GLY A 49 -32.56 7.58 23.74
C GLY A 49 -31.14 7.43 24.20
N ARG A 50 -30.45 6.49 23.58
CA ARG A 50 -29.01 6.31 23.74
C ARG A 50 -28.32 6.63 22.45
N ILE A 51 -27.22 7.34 22.55
CA ILE A 51 -26.31 7.54 21.44
C ILE A 51 -24.97 6.89 21.76
N ARG A 52 -24.34 6.32 20.74
CA ARG A 52 -22.94 5.93 20.80
C ARG A 52 -22.22 6.65 19.68
N LEU A 53 -21.23 7.44 20.05
CA LEU A 53 -20.32 8.11 19.13
C LEU A 53 -18.96 7.44 19.30
N ASP A 54 -18.54 6.67 18.30
CA ASP A 54 -17.24 5.98 18.32
C ASP A 54 -16.99 5.08 19.54
N GLY A 55 -18.03 4.45 20.05
CA GLY A 55 -17.97 3.57 21.22
C GLY A 55 -18.26 4.26 22.55
N ALA A 56 -18.22 5.59 22.62
CA ALA A 56 -18.60 6.34 23.80
C ALA A 56 -20.13 6.46 23.86
N GLU A 57 -20.74 5.75 24.80
CA GLU A 57 -22.19 5.74 25.01
C GLU A 57 -22.61 6.89 25.94
N SER A 58 -23.66 7.61 25.56
CA SER A 58 -24.27 8.65 26.38
C SER A 58 -25.79 8.68 26.21
N GLU A 59 -26.47 9.21 27.23
CA GLU A 59 -27.90 9.45 27.17
C GLU A 59 -28.18 10.68 26.26
N VAL A 60 -29.20 10.55 25.42
CA VAL A 60 -29.73 11.63 24.59
C VAL A 60 -30.98 12.23 25.23
N LYS A 61 -30.99 13.57 25.35
CA LYS A 61 -32.11 14.37 25.85
C LYS A 61 -32.58 15.40 24.83
N PRO A 62 -33.79 15.96 24.97
CA PRO A 62 -34.26 17.04 24.11
C PRO A 62 -33.27 18.21 24.07
N PHE A 63 -33.11 18.80 22.89
CA PHE A 63 -32.22 19.93 22.59
C PHE A 63 -30.72 19.64 22.68
N GLN A 64 -30.33 18.38 22.86
CA GLN A 64 -28.92 18.03 22.84
C GLN A 64 -28.37 18.22 21.43
N LEU A 65 -27.28 18.98 21.35
CA LEU A 65 -26.52 19.23 20.13
C LEU A 65 -25.25 18.40 20.17
N MET A 66 -24.96 17.79 19.04
CA MET A 66 -23.77 16.97 18.85
C MET A 66 -23.07 17.32 17.55
N HIS A 67 -21.76 17.12 17.55
CA HIS A 67 -20.94 17.25 16.36
C HIS A 67 -20.02 16.04 16.23
N GLY A 68 -19.84 15.60 14.98
CA GLY A 68 -18.91 14.55 14.62
C GLY A 68 -18.24 14.84 13.28
N GLY A 69 -16.96 14.50 13.16
CA GLY A 69 -16.22 14.56 11.91
C GLY A 69 -16.66 13.47 10.92
N LYS A 70 -16.17 13.57 9.69
CA LYS A 70 -16.35 12.54 8.67
C LYS A 70 -15.75 11.21 9.15
N GLY A 71 -16.44 10.11 8.88
CA GLY A 71 -16.00 8.76 9.27
C GLY A 71 -16.35 8.36 10.71
N LEU A 72 -16.85 9.29 11.54
CA LEU A 72 -17.36 8.95 12.87
C LEU A 72 -18.54 7.98 12.75
N CYS A 73 -18.56 6.96 13.61
CA CYS A 73 -19.64 5.99 13.71
C CYS A 73 -20.70 6.48 14.70
N LEU A 74 -21.92 6.64 14.20
CA LEU A 74 -23.09 7.05 14.95
C LEU A 74 -24.03 5.86 15.14
N ASP A 75 -24.25 5.46 16.39
CA ASP A 75 -25.36 4.59 16.78
C ASP A 75 -26.39 5.38 17.57
N LEU A 76 -27.67 5.24 17.25
CA LEU A 76 -28.80 5.79 18.00
C LEU A 76 -29.80 4.69 18.29
N MET A 77 -30.27 4.64 19.53
CA MET A 77 -31.39 3.81 19.95
C MET A 77 -32.44 4.70 20.60
N ALA A 78 -33.64 4.70 20.05
CA ALA A 78 -34.77 5.42 20.61
C ALA A 78 -35.34 4.67 21.82
N GLU A 79 -35.27 5.27 23.01
CA GLU A 79 -35.95 4.74 24.21
C GLU A 79 -37.43 5.17 24.24
N GLU A 80 -37.71 6.35 23.68
CA GLU A 80 -39.03 6.90 23.35
C GLU A 80 -38.99 7.47 21.91
N LEU A 81 -40.06 8.14 21.47
CA LEU A 81 -40.08 8.87 20.19
C LEU A 81 -38.94 9.89 20.10
N LEU A 82 -37.96 9.67 19.23
CA LEU A 82 -36.78 10.51 19.08
C LEU A 82 -36.81 11.28 17.75
N ASN A 83 -36.94 12.60 17.82
CA ASN A 83 -36.88 13.49 16.65
C ASN A 83 -35.59 14.30 16.66
N TYR A 84 -34.93 14.40 15.50
CA TYR A 84 -33.70 15.17 15.37
C TYR A 84 -33.50 15.72 13.95
N TYR A 85 -32.73 16.81 13.88
CA TYR A 85 -32.17 17.32 12.63
C TYR A 85 -30.74 16.79 12.47
N LEU A 86 -30.39 16.36 11.27
CA LEU A 86 -29.03 16.01 10.88
C LEU A 86 -28.58 16.91 9.73
N ILE A 87 -27.54 17.69 9.98
CA ILE A 87 -26.98 18.69 9.06
C ILE A 87 -25.59 18.24 8.65
N LEU A 88 -25.43 17.79 7.41
CA LEU A 88 -24.15 17.34 6.85
C LEU A 88 -23.49 18.48 6.08
N TYR A 89 -22.19 18.67 6.33
CA TYR A 89 -21.41 19.69 5.65
C TYR A 89 -19.97 19.22 5.38
N LYS A 90 -19.38 19.77 4.32
CA LYS A 90 -17.97 19.60 3.99
C LYS A 90 -17.25 20.93 4.16
N ALA A 91 -16.20 20.92 4.96
CA ALA A 91 -15.25 22.02 5.05
C ALA A 91 -14.05 21.73 4.14
N ALA A 92 -13.55 22.73 3.43
CA ALA A 92 -12.32 22.64 2.65
C ALA A 92 -11.50 23.92 2.78
N MET A 93 -10.19 23.78 2.95
CA MET A 93 -9.27 24.90 2.94
C MET A 93 -8.97 25.32 1.48
N PRO A 94 -9.04 26.62 1.14
CA PRO A 94 -8.65 27.09 -0.20
C PRO A 94 -7.18 26.75 -0.53
N LEU A 95 -6.89 26.47 -1.81
CA LEU A 95 -5.56 26.06 -2.27
C LEU A 95 -4.47 27.14 -2.08
N THR A 96 -4.85 28.41 -1.96
CA THR A 96 -3.94 29.56 -1.79
C THR A 96 -3.80 29.98 -0.32
N SER A 97 -4.14 29.11 0.63
CA SER A 97 -4.13 29.45 2.05
C SER A 97 -2.72 29.66 2.62
N ARG A 98 -2.61 30.62 3.54
CA ARG A 98 -1.34 30.93 4.23
C ARG A 98 -0.87 29.71 5.03
N ARG A 99 0.45 29.56 5.16
CA ARG A 99 1.09 28.44 5.89
C ARG A 99 0.59 28.29 7.33
N GLU A 100 0.29 29.38 8.01
CA GLU A 100 -0.26 29.39 9.37
C GLU A 100 -1.68 28.77 9.43
N LEU A 101 -2.52 29.07 8.44
CA LEU A 101 -3.87 28.49 8.34
C LEU A 101 -3.81 27.00 7.99
N LEU A 102 -2.86 26.60 7.15
CA LEU A 102 -2.62 25.18 6.85
C LEU A 102 -2.14 24.43 8.11
N ALA A 103 -1.25 25.04 8.90
CA ALA A 103 -0.81 24.45 10.17
C ALA A 103 -1.96 24.31 11.18
N LEU A 104 -2.88 25.28 11.24
CA LEU A 104 -4.10 25.18 12.06
C LEU A 104 -5.08 24.13 11.52
N TRP A 105 -5.19 23.99 10.21
CA TRP A 105 -6.04 22.99 9.56
C TRP A 105 -5.55 21.56 9.82
N GLU A 106 -4.22 21.37 9.79
CA GLU A 106 -3.55 20.10 10.08
C GLU A 106 -3.39 19.85 11.59
N ALA A 107 -3.73 20.84 12.43
CA ALA A 107 -3.65 20.70 13.87
C ALA A 107 -4.68 19.69 14.40
N VAL A 108 -4.31 19.04 15.50
CA VAL A 108 -5.13 18.01 16.16
C VAL A 108 -6.47 18.58 16.70
N ASP A 109 -6.56 19.89 16.91
CA ASP A 109 -7.76 20.57 17.43
C ASP A 109 -8.64 21.17 16.31
N ASN A 110 -8.61 20.60 15.10
CA ASN A 110 -9.43 21.06 13.98
C ASN A 110 -10.94 20.92 14.30
N PRO A 111 -11.72 22.01 14.30
CA PRO A 111 -13.13 22.01 14.71
C PRO A 111 -14.03 21.14 13.83
N PHE A 112 -13.63 20.88 12.58
CA PHE A 112 -14.41 20.07 11.64
C PHE A 112 -14.31 18.56 11.90
N GLN A 113 -13.35 18.15 12.74
CA GLN A 113 -13.10 16.75 13.10
C GLN A 113 -13.36 16.45 14.59
N LEU A 114 -13.54 17.48 15.43
CA LEU A 114 -13.78 17.29 16.86
C LEU A 114 -15.15 16.67 17.13
N GLN A 115 -15.22 15.82 18.16
CA GLN A 115 -16.46 15.27 18.65
C GLN A 115 -16.87 16.02 19.92
N PHE A 116 -18.11 16.47 20.00
CA PHE A 116 -18.64 17.04 21.24
C PHE A 116 -20.16 16.87 21.31
N SER A 117 -20.67 16.93 22.54
CA SER A 117 -22.09 16.87 22.83
C SER A 117 -22.39 17.78 24.02
N PHE A 118 -23.41 18.62 23.92
CA PHE A 118 -23.87 19.46 25.01
C PHE A 118 -25.33 19.91 24.79
N THR A 119 -25.95 20.45 25.83
CA THR A 119 -27.27 21.08 25.75
C THR A 119 -27.09 22.60 25.71
N PRO A 120 -27.50 23.31 24.64
CA PRO A 120 -27.41 24.76 24.58
C PRO A 120 -28.22 25.42 25.70
N HIS A 121 -27.73 26.56 26.20
CA HIS A 121 -28.48 27.38 27.17
C HIS A 121 -29.69 28.05 26.51
N ASP A 122 -29.58 28.41 25.23
CA ASP A 122 -30.68 28.90 24.40
C ASP A 122 -30.95 27.91 23.25
N PRO A 123 -31.76 26.86 23.49
CA PRO A 123 -32.03 25.85 22.48
C PRO A 123 -32.92 26.38 21.33
N ILE A 124 -33.78 27.35 21.59
CA ILE A 124 -34.75 27.84 20.61
C ILE A 124 -34.05 28.55 19.45
N ALA A 125 -33.06 29.39 19.74
CA ALA A 125 -32.30 30.10 18.71
C ALA A 125 -31.57 29.16 17.74
N MET A 126 -31.14 27.97 18.21
CA MET A 126 -30.54 26.94 17.36
C MET A 126 -31.60 26.15 16.59
N LEU A 127 -32.71 25.80 17.25
CA LEU A 127 -33.83 25.08 16.64
C LEU A 127 -34.43 25.86 15.46
N ASP A 128 -34.68 27.16 15.62
CA ASP A 128 -35.26 28.01 14.58
C ASP A 128 -34.41 27.98 13.30
N LYS A 129 -33.09 28.02 13.46
CA LYS A 129 -32.14 27.95 12.33
C LYS A 129 -32.11 26.56 11.70
N ALA A 130 -32.13 25.48 12.50
CA ALA A 130 -32.20 24.12 11.98
C ALA A 130 -33.48 23.87 11.17
N GLN A 131 -34.63 24.33 11.69
CA GLN A 131 -35.92 24.26 11.00
C GLN A 131 -35.94 25.08 9.71
N ALA A 132 -35.42 26.31 9.74
CA ALA A 132 -35.33 27.16 8.57
C ALA A 132 -34.42 26.55 7.49
N MET A 133 -33.28 25.98 7.87
CA MET A 133 -32.38 25.27 6.95
C MET A 133 -33.09 24.09 6.29
N TYR A 134 -33.81 23.27 7.06
CA TYR A 134 -34.54 22.13 6.52
C TYR A 134 -35.60 22.56 5.49
N LYS A 135 -36.44 23.54 5.84
CA LYS A 135 -37.49 24.06 4.94
C LYS A 135 -36.93 24.64 3.63
N ALA A 136 -35.79 25.34 3.72
CA ALA A 136 -35.13 25.89 2.54
C ALA A 136 -34.47 24.79 1.68
N TRP A 137 -33.90 23.77 2.32
CA TRP A 137 -33.27 22.64 1.63
C TRP A 137 -34.26 21.83 0.76
N GLU A 138 -35.52 21.69 1.21
CA GLU A 138 -36.58 20.99 0.46
C GLU A 138 -36.94 21.63 -0.89
N ARG A 139 -36.62 22.91 -1.11
CA ARG A 139 -37.05 23.67 -2.31
C ARG A 139 -36.14 23.48 -3.52
N THR A 140 -34.97 22.88 -3.35
CA THR A 140 -34.00 22.42 -4.39
C THR A 140 -33.38 23.47 -5.33
N ASP A 141 -33.83 24.73 -5.34
CA ASP A 141 -33.27 25.79 -6.20
C ASP A 141 -31.96 26.40 -5.67
N GLU A 142 -31.17 27.01 -6.57
CA GLU A 142 -29.84 27.55 -6.24
C GLU A 142 -29.88 28.76 -5.29
N LEU A 143 -30.96 29.54 -5.30
CA LEU A 143 -31.11 30.68 -4.38
C LEU A 143 -31.35 30.18 -2.96
N GLU A 144 -32.20 29.17 -2.79
CA GLU A 144 -32.43 28.54 -1.49
C GLU A 144 -31.19 27.80 -0.98
N LYS A 145 -30.36 27.20 -1.85
CA LYS A 145 -29.05 26.65 -1.44
C LYS A 145 -28.12 27.72 -0.87
N LEU A 146 -28.12 28.93 -1.44
CA LEU A 146 -27.39 30.07 -0.88
C LEU A 146 -27.99 30.52 0.47
N HIS A 147 -29.33 30.52 0.59
CA HIS A 147 -30.01 30.84 1.84
C HIS A 147 -29.68 29.85 2.95
N VAL A 148 -29.71 28.54 2.68
CA VAL A 148 -29.29 27.48 3.61
C VAL A 148 -27.85 27.72 4.07
N LYS A 149 -26.94 28.09 3.17
CA LYS A 149 -25.56 28.42 3.53
C LYS A 149 -25.49 29.63 4.49
N SER A 150 -26.30 30.66 4.28
CA SER A 150 -26.39 31.81 5.20
C SER A 150 -26.90 31.39 6.58
N LEU A 151 -28.01 30.64 6.63
CA LEU A 151 -28.59 30.12 7.87
C LEU A 151 -27.61 29.21 8.62
N PHE A 152 -26.83 28.40 7.90
CA PHE A 152 -25.79 27.57 8.49
C PHE A 152 -24.71 28.40 9.18
N TYR A 153 -24.23 29.48 8.56
CA TYR A 153 -23.27 30.37 9.25
C TYR A 153 -23.86 31.06 10.47
N GLN A 154 -25.16 31.41 10.44
CA GLN A 154 -25.85 31.91 11.63
C GLN A 154 -25.95 30.82 12.72
N PHE A 155 -26.16 29.57 12.34
CA PHE A 155 -26.19 28.43 13.26
C PHE A 155 -24.82 28.19 13.89
N VAL A 156 -23.75 28.22 13.09
CA VAL A 156 -22.36 28.12 13.57
C VAL A 156 -22.00 29.29 14.48
N HIS A 157 -22.44 30.50 14.17
CA HIS A 157 -22.22 31.66 15.03
C HIS A 157 -22.85 31.45 16.43
N GLU A 158 -24.11 31.04 16.48
CA GLU A 158 -24.81 30.71 17.73
C GLU A 158 -24.09 29.57 18.47
N LEU A 159 -23.71 28.51 17.77
CA LEU A 159 -22.93 27.40 18.32
C LEU A 159 -21.64 27.89 18.99
N LEU A 160 -20.86 28.74 18.31
CA LEU A 160 -19.59 29.23 18.84
C LEU A 160 -19.81 30.12 20.08
N GLN A 161 -20.90 30.89 20.15
CA GLN A 161 -21.28 31.63 21.35
C GLN A 161 -21.63 30.69 22.51
N GLN A 162 -22.43 29.66 22.25
CA GLN A 162 -22.79 28.66 23.25
C GLN A 162 -21.54 27.94 23.78
N LEU A 163 -20.64 27.50 22.88
CA LEU A 163 -19.35 26.89 23.24
C LEU A 163 -18.40 27.85 23.99
N ALA A 164 -18.51 29.16 23.78
CA ALA A 164 -17.75 30.15 24.56
C ALA A 164 -18.27 30.28 25.99
N SER A 165 -19.60 30.25 26.14
CA SER A 165 -20.28 30.42 27.43
C SER A 165 -20.27 29.14 28.28
N GLN A 166 -20.00 27.99 27.67
CA GLN A 166 -20.03 26.68 28.30
C GLN A 166 -18.66 26.00 28.23
N SER A 167 -18.23 25.36 29.32
CA SER A 167 -16.98 24.58 29.32
C SER A 167 -17.18 23.19 28.69
N VAL A 168 -17.58 23.16 27.42
CA VAL A 168 -17.85 21.92 26.69
C VAL A 168 -16.53 21.17 26.44
N GLN A 169 -16.50 19.90 26.83
CA GLN A 169 -15.37 19.03 26.56
C GLN A 169 -15.52 18.44 25.16
N ALA A 170 -14.65 18.85 24.25
CA ALA A 170 -14.48 18.15 22.98
C ALA A 170 -13.59 16.92 23.18
N GLN A 171 -14.06 15.80 22.68
CA GLN A 171 -13.30 14.56 22.54
C GLN A 171 -12.65 14.52 21.15
N ARG A 172 -11.46 13.91 21.12
CA ARG A 172 -10.75 13.65 19.89
C ARG A 172 -11.17 12.27 19.40
N PRO A 173 -11.63 12.11 18.15
CA PRO A 173 -11.80 10.78 17.59
C PRO A 173 -10.43 10.08 17.56
N ASP A 174 -10.41 8.80 17.91
CA ASP A 174 -9.24 7.94 17.72
C ASP A 174 -9.36 7.25 16.35
N PRO A 175 -8.60 7.69 15.33
CA PRO A 175 -8.71 7.14 13.99
C PRO A 175 -8.32 5.66 13.95
N VAL A 176 -7.47 5.21 14.87
CA VAL A 176 -7.06 3.80 14.97
C VAL A 176 -8.21 2.97 15.53
N ALA A 177 -8.88 3.44 16.59
CA ALA A 177 -10.04 2.75 17.13
C ALA A 177 -11.21 2.70 16.12
N GLN A 178 -11.44 3.80 15.38
CA GLN A 178 -12.43 3.86 14.30
C GLN A 178 -12.12 2.83 13.20
N ALA A 179 -10.86 2.78 12.74
CA ALA A 179 -10.43 1.79 11.77
C ALA A 179 -10.65 0.35 12.24
N ILE A 180 -10.36 0.07 13.51
CA ILE A 180 -10.52 -1.26 14.08
C ILE A 180 -11.98 -1.66 14.11
N ARG A 181 -12.88 -0.78 14.59
CA ARG A 181 -14.33 -1.05 14.55
C ARG A 181 -14.79 -1.36 13.14
N TYR A 182 -14.42 -0.51 12.19
CA TYR A 182 -14.76 -0.72 10.79
C TYR A 182 -14.23 -2.05 10.24
N ILE A 183 -12.99 -2.40 10.56
CA ILE A 183 -12.41 -3.70 10.18
C ILE A 183 -13.23 -4.84 10.76
N HIS A 184 -13.64 -4.79 12.03
CA HIS A 184 -14.43 -5.85 12.66
C HIS A 184 -15.85 -5.96 12.11
N GLU A 185 -16.46 -4.86 11.68
CA GLU A 185 -17.80 -4.84 11.09
C GLU A 185 -17.77 -5.30 9.62
N HIS A 186 -16.77 -4.85 8.87
CA HIS A 186 -16.68 -5.02 7.42
C HIS A 186 -15.56 -5.96 6.97
N TYR A 187 -15.03 -6.82 7.85
CA TYR A 187 -13.87 -7.67 7.52
C TYR A 187 -14.08 -8.53 6.27
N LYS A 188 -15.33 -8.83 5.88
CA LYS A 188 -15.66 -9.64 4.69
C LYS A 188 -15.47 -8.87 3.38
N GLU A 189 -15.46 -7.55 3.43
CA GLU A 189 -15.42 -6.66 2.27
C GLU A 189 -13.98 -6.38 1.80
N PRO A 190 -13.78 -5.94 0.54
CA PRO A 190 -12.46 -5.55 0.05
C PRO A 190 -12.01 -4.22 0.68
N ILE A 191 -11.42 -4.29 1.87
CA ILE A 191 -10.85 -3.13 2.58
C ILE A 191 -9.40 -2.89 2.13
N THR A 192 -9.06 -1.65 1.77
CA THR A 192 -7.68 -1.22 1.47
C THR A 192 -7.19 -0.17 2.47
N LEU A 193 -5.89 0.14 2.44
CA LEU A 193 -5.33 1.18 3.31
C LEU A 193 -5.88 2.55 2.92
N GLU A 194 -6.03 2.78 1.62
CA GLU A 194 -6.58 4.01 1.05
C GLU A 194 -8.04 4.17 1.44
N SER A 195 -8.86 3.11 1.36
CA SER A 195 -10.26 3.18 1.76
C SER A 195 -10.43 3.49 3.25
N LEU A 196 -9.57 2.93 4.11
CA LEU A 196 -9.54 3.25 5.55
C LEU A 196 -9.11 4.70 5.78
N ALA A 197 -8.07 5.16 5.10
CA ALA A 197 -7.55 6.52 5.27
C ALA A 197 -8.56 7.58 4.78
N ASP A 198 -9.20 7.33 3.65
CA ASP A 198 -10.23 8.19 3.07
C ASP A 198 -11.48 8.27 3.96
N MET A 199 -11.88 7.13 4.54
CA MET A 199 -12.99 7.07 5.51
C MET A 199 -12.72 7.94 6.73
N LEU A 200 -11.48 7.92 7.23
CA LEU A 200 -11.03 8.67 8.40
C LEU A 200 -10.54 10.11 8.10
N ASP A 201 -10.71 10.55 6.84
CA ASP A 201 -10.28 11.87 6.35
C ASP A 201 -8.81 12.20 6.65
N CYS A 202 -7.94 11.19 6.56
CA CYS A 202 -6.53 11.29 6.93
C CYS A 202 -5.60 10.81 5.81
N ASN A 203 -4.34 11.24 5.84
CA ASN A 203 -3.36 10.80 4.86
C ASN A 203 -3.01 9.31 5.08
N PRO A 204 -3.02 8.44 4.05
CA PRO A 204 -2.71 7.02 4.19
C PRO A 204 -1.37 6.72 4.89
N ARG A 205 -0.34 7.53 4.63
CA ARG A 205 0.99 7.40 5.27
C ARG A 205 0.94 7.74 6.75
N GLN A 206 0.23 8.80 7.10
CA GLN A 206 0.05 9.23 8.49
C GLN A 206 -0.76 8.19 9.28
N PHE A 207 -1.86 7.71 8.70
CA PHE A 207 -2.71 6.70 9.30
C PHE A 207 -1.97 5.38 9.54
N LEU A 208 -1.21 4.90 8.55
CA LEU A 208 -0.37 3.71 8.70
C LEU A 208 0.61 3.84 9.87
N ARG A 209 1.24 5.01 10.02
CA ARG A 209 2.15 5.30 11.15
C ARG A 209 1.41 5.30 12.48
N MET A 210 0.25 5.95 12.56
CA MET A 210 -0.57 5.99 13.77
C MET A 210 -1.01 4.59 14.19
N PHE A 211 -1.53 3.79 13.25
CA PHE A 211 -1.96 2.42 13.52
C PHE A 211 -0.80 1.52 13.99
N ARG A 212 0.36 1.62 13.35
CA ARG A 212 1.56 0.88 13.77
C ARG A 212 2.07 1.25 15.15
N ASN A 213 2.01 2.54 15.50
CA ASN A 213 2.43 2.97 16.83
C ASN A 213 1.52 2.40 17.92
N SER A 214 0.21 2.32 17.67
CA SER A 214 -0.77 1.81 18.63
C SER A 214 -0.83 0.28 18.68
N TRP A 215 -0.74 -0.41 17.55
CA TRP A 215 -1.01 -1.86 17.44
C TRP A 215 0.17 -2.70 16.93
N GLN A 216 1.33 -2.09 16.67
CA GLN A 216 2.57 -2.75 16.22
C GLN A 216 2.41 -3.58 14.92
N THR A 217 1.35 -3.35 14.16
CA THR A 217 1.05 -4.03 12.89
C THR A 217 0.45 -3.05 11.89
N SER A 218 0.29 -3.46 10.62
CA SER A 218 -0.44 -2.65 9.64
C SER A 218 -1.95 -2.90 9.71
N PRO A 219 -2.81 -1.94 9.29
CA PRO A 219 -4.25 -2.16 9.23
C PRO A 219 -4.66 -3.37 8.40
N ILE A 220 -3.93 -3.64 7.31
CA ILE A 220 -4.21 -4.79 6.43
C ILE A 220 -3.76 -6.10 7.06
N ASP A 221 -2.61 -6.12 7.74
CA ASP A 221 -2.16 -7.31 8.48
C ASP A 221 -3.10 -7.59 9.67
N TYR A 222 -3.62 -6.54 10.32
CA TYR A 222 -4.66 -6.66 11.35
C TYR A 222 -5.96 -7.25 10.80
N LEU A 223 -6.44 -6.75 9.65
CA LEU A 223 -7.59 -7.32 8.95
C LEU A 223 -7.39 -8.79 8.61
N ILE A 224 -6.22 -9.17 8.11
CA ILE A 224 -5.89 -10.58 7.83
C ILE A 224 -6.02 -11.39 9.11
N GLN A 225 -5.47 -10.91 10.23
CA GLN A 225 -5.58 -11.60 11.52
C GLN A 225 -7.04 -11.79 11.95
N VAL A 226 -7.87 -10.74 11.87
CA VAL A 226 -9.31 -10.81 12.16
C VAL A 226 -10.00 -11.86 11.29
N ARG A 227 -9.73 -11.88 9.98
CA ARG A 227 -10.28 -12.88 9.05
C ARG A 227 -9.84 -14.30 9.42
N MET A 228 -8.57 -14.48 9.82
CA MET A 228 -8.05 -15.79 10.21
C MET A 228 -8.67 -16.28 11.52
N ASP A 229 -8.89 -15.40 12.49
CA ASP A 229 -9.52 -15.76 13.75
C ASP A 229 -10.99 -16.14 13.55
N LYS A 230 -11.71 -15.42 12.67
CA LYS A 230 -13.07 -15.83 12.23
C LYS A 230 -13.07 -17.14 11.45
N ALA A 231 -12.07 -17.40 10.64
CA ALA A 231 -11.94 -18.67 9.96
C ALA A 231 -11.71 -19.83 10.95
N LYS A 232 -10.90 -19.65 11.99
CA LYS A 232 -10.71 -20.66 13.05
C LYS A 232 -12.03 -20.95 13.77
N GLU A 233 -12.79 -19.91 14.13
CA GLU A 233 -14.10 -20.08 14.76
C GLU A 233 -15.04 -20.94 13.88
N LEU A 234 -15.10 -20.64 12.57
CA LEU A 234 -15.95 -21.40 11.63
C LEU A 234 -15.46 -22.83 11.43
N LEU A 235 -14.15 -23.05 11.35
CA LEU A 235 -13.55 -24.39 11.20
C LEU A 235 -13.85 -25.30 12.39
N LEU A 236 -13.94 -24.74 13.60
CA LEU A 236 -14.17 -25.48 14.84
C LEU A 236 -15.65 -25.71 15.13
N ASN A 237 -16.51 -24.75 14.76
CA ASN A 237 -17.92 -24.75 15.18
C ASN A 237 -18.90 -25.11 14.08
N THR A 238 -18.44 -25.37 12.85
CA THR A 238 -19.33 -25.64 11.70
C THR A 238 -18.82 -26.76 10.80
N GLU A 239 -19.74 -27.34 10.02
CA GLU A 239 -19.43 -28.29 8.94
C GLU A 239 -19.30 -27.61 7.57
N CYS A 240 -19.09 -26.29 7.54
CA CYS A 240 -18.91 -25.54 6.30
C CYS A 240 -17.71 -26.06 5.50
N THR A 241 -17.87 -26.09 4.19
CA THR A 241 -16.77 -26.42 3.26
C THR A 241 -15.72 -25.32 3.28
N MET A 242 -14.47 -25.64 2.90
CA MET A 242 -13.38 -24.65 2.83
C MET A 242 -13.71 -23.48 1.90
N LYS A 243 -14.49 -23.73 0.84
CA LYS A 243 -14.97 -22.68 -0.07
C LYS A 243 -15.92 -21.72 0.63
N GLN A 244 -16.91 -22.24 1.35
CA GLN A 244 -17.86 -21.42 2.10
C GLN A 244 -17.16 -20.62 3.21
N ILE A 245 -16.20 -21.23 3.92
CA ILE A 245 -15.44 -20.52 4.95
C ILE A 245 -14.62 -19.39 4.31
N SER A 246 -13.90 -19.68 3.22
CA SER A 246 -13.13 -18.68 2.48
C SER A 246 -13.99 -17.47 2.07
N GLU A 247 -15.13 -17.71 1.43
CA GLU A 247 -16.05 -16.66 0.99
C GLU A 247 -16.61 -15.87 2.19
N SER A 248 -16.98 -16.56 3.27
CA SER A 248 -17.55 -15.94 4.47
C SER A 248 -16.59 -15.05 5.24
N VAL A 249 -15.27 -15.23 5.08
CA VAL A 249 -14.23 -14.41 5.72
C VAL A 249 -13.58 -13.41 4.74
N GLY A 250 -14.15 -13.22 3.55
CA GLY A 250 -13.72 -12.19 2.60
C GLY A 250 -12.62 -12.60 1.62
N TYR A 251 -12.48 -13.91 1.35
CA TYR A 251 -11.60 -14.44 0.32
C TYR A 251 -12.41 -15.15 -0.77
N SER A 252 -12.32 -14.66 -2.00
CA SER A 252 -12.99 -15.29 -3.16
C SER A 252 -12.30 -16.56 -3.66
N ASP A 253 -11.05 -16.79 -3.25
CA ASP A 253 -10.24 -17.95 -3.65
C ASP A 253 -9.87 -18.79 -2.42
N SER A 254 -10.44 -20.00 -2.34
CA SER A 254 -10.20 -20.96 -1.25
C SER A 254 -8.75 -21.45 -1.17
N TYR A 255 -8.03 -21.48 -2.29
CA TYR A 255 -6.62 -21.86 -2.32
C TYR A 255 -5.74 -20.73 -1.78
N TYR A 256 -6.03 -19.48 -2.15
CA TYR A 256 -5.36 -18.32 -1.55
C TYR A 256 -5.64 -18.21 -0.05
N PHE A 257 -6.90 -18.38 0.37
CA PHE A 257 -7.28 -18.46 1.78
C PHE A 257 -6.48 -19.53 2.52
N SER A 258 -6.39 -20.76 1.98
CA SER A 258 -5.67 -21.86 2.62
C SER A 258 -4.17 -21.57 2.81
N ARG A 259 -3.54 -20.92 1.82
CA ARG A 259 -2.14 -20.47 1.93
C ARG A 259 -1.98 -19.38 2.98
N MET A 260 -2.90 -18.42 3.02
CA MET A 260 -2.87 -17.34 4.01
C MET A 260 -3.09 -17.88 5.42
N PHE A 261 -4.05 -18.80 5.60
CA PHE A 261 -4.30 -19.47 6.87
C PHE A 261 -3.08 -20.23 7.35
N LYS A 262 -2.40 -20.99 6.48
CA LYS A 262 -1.15 -21.67 6.83
C LYS A 262 -0.04 -20.69 7.19
N LYS A 263 0.07 -19.56 6.50
CA LYS A 263 1.04 -18.50 6.82
C LYS A 263 0.80 -17.91 8.21
N CYS A 264 -0.46 -17.65 8.58
CA CYS A 264 -0.81 -17.03 9.86
C CYS A 264 -0.85 -18.01 11.04
N THR A 265 -1.18 -19.28 10.81
CA THR A 265 -1.41 -20.26 11.88
C THR A 265 -0.35 -21.36 11.96
N GLY A 266 0.52 -21.48 10.94
CA GLY A 266 1.52 -22.53 10.81
C GLY A 266 1.00 -23.84 10.21
N VAL A 267 -0.32 -24.06 10.17
CA VAL A 267 -0.95 -25.31 9.70
C VAL A 267 -2.03 -25.05 8.66
N SER A 268 -2.34 -26.04 7.82
CA SER A 268 -3.43 -25.88 6.83
C SER A 268 -4.81 -25.86 7.53
N PRO A 269 -5.84 -25.22 6.93
CA PRO A 269 -7.20 -25.24 7.49
C PRO A 269 -7.72 -26.65 7.77
N THR A 270 -7.45 -27.59 6.86
CA THR A 270 -7.83 -29.00 7.01
C THR A 270 -7.12 -29.67 8.18
N ALA A 271 -5.79 -29.52 8.26
CA ALA A 271 -5.03 -30.08 9.37
C ALA A 271 -5.42 -29.45 10.72
N PHE A 272 -5.76 -28.16 10.72
CA PHE A 272 -6.28 -27.46 11.91
C PHE A 272 -7.61 -28.06 12.36
N LYS A 273 -8.55 -28.31 11.44
CA LYS A 273 -9.84 -28.96 11.72
C LYS A 273 -9.64 -30.40 12.23
N GLU A 274 -8.82 -31.20 11.55
CA GLU A 274 -8.55 -32.60 11.92
C GLU A 274 -7.87 -32.73 13.29
N THR A 275 -6.90 -31.86 13.59
CA THR A 275 -6.20 -31.86 14.89
C THR A 275 -7.16 -31.50 16.03
N ALA A 276 -8.02 -30.50 15.81
CA ALA A 276 -9.02 -30.11 16.81
C ALA A 276 -10.09 -31.18 17.01
N GLN A 277 -10.53 -31.83 15.93
CA GLN A 277 -11.46 -32.96 16.01
C GLN A 277 -10.83 -34.16 16.74
N ALA A 278 -9.57 -34.53 16.43
CA ALA A 278 -8.85 -35.59 17.13
C ALA A 278 -8.67 -35.30 18.64
N ALA A 279 -8.37 -34.04 19.00
CA ALA A 279 -8.26 -33.61 20.40
C ALA A 279 -9.62 -33.62 21.15
N SER A 280 -10.73 -33.40 20.44
CA SER A 280 -12.08 -33.51 21.00
C SER A 280 -12.50 -34.98 21.21
N SER A 281 -12.12 -35.88 20.29
CA SER A 281 -12.36 -37.33 20.38
C SER A 281 -11.58 -37.97 21.53
N SER A 282 -10.39 -37.47 21.87
CA SER A 282 -9.60 -37.95 23.01
C SER A 282 -10.16 -37.54 24.38
N ARG A 283 -10.98 -36.47 24.46
CA ARG A 283 -11.62 -36.05 25.72
C ARG A 283 -12.81 -36.94 26.11
N ASN A 284 -13.42 -37.62 25.13
CA ASN A 284 -14.55 -38.52 25.35
C ASN A 284 -14.15 -40.01 25.26
N ASN A 285 -12.85 -40.33 25.33
CA ASN A 285 -12.38 -41.71 25.35
C ASN A 285 -12.00 -42.14 26.78
N PRO A 286 -12.87 -42.87 27.51
CA PRO A 286 -12.57 -43.36 28.85
C PRO A 286 -11.45 -44.41 28.89
N SER A 287 -10.94 -44.88 27.73
CA SER A 287 -9.88 -45.90 27.68
C SER A 287 -8.48 -45.38 27.98
N ALA A 288 -8.26 -44.06 28.07
CA ALA A 288 -6.96 -43.48 28.39
C ALA A 288 -6.62 -43.55 29.90
N VAL A 289 -7.51 -44.08 30.72
CA VAL A 289 -7.27 -44.39 32.14
C VAL A 289 -7.21 -45.91 32.33
N SER A 290 -6.16 -46.55 31.82
CA SER A 290 -5.76 -47.88 32.31
C SER A 290 -4.32 -48.18 31.94
N THR A 291 -3.40 -47.72 32.77
CA THR A 291 -2.03 -48.25 32.82
C THR A 291 -1.81 -48.87 34.20
N TYR A 292 -2.36 -50.07 34.41
CA TYR A 292 -1.80 -51.07 35.31
C TYR A 292 -2.02 -52.46 34.69
N PRO A 293 -0.96 -53.19 34.31
CA PRO A 293 -1.10 -54.51 33.70
C PRO A 293 -1.09 -55.59 34.78
N ILE A 294 -2.14 -56.41 34.84
CA ILE A 294 -2.12 -57.68 35.58
C ILE A 294 -2.68 -58.76 34.66
N ALA A 295 -1.82 -59.75 34.35
CA ALA A 295 -2.10 -61.02 33.66
C ALA A 295 -2.43 -60.92 32.14
N ALA A 296 -1.55 -61.39 31.24
CA ALA A 296 -1.48 -62.77 30.72
C ALA A 296 -2.68 -63.11 29.80
N ILE A 297 -2.61 -63.77 28.63
CA ILE A 297 -1.64 -64.63 27.96
C ILE A 297 -2.28 -64.91 26.55
N TRP A 298 -1.48 -64.89 25.47
CA TRP A 298 -1.55 -65.71 24.23
C TRP A 298 -2.83 -65.83 23.37
N LEU A 299 -2.73 -65.48 22.07
CA LEU A 299 -2.63 -66.42 20.91
C LEU A 299 -2.84 -65.70 19.55
N GLN A 300 -1.71 -65.51 18.85
CA GLN A 300 -1.44 -65.76 17.42
C GLN A 300 -2.62 -66.08 16.45
N ARG A 301 -2.67 -65.41 15.27
CA ARG A 301 -2.28 -65.95 13.93
C ARG A 301 -2.77 -65.12 12.71
N TYR A 302 -1.81 -64.85 11.80
CA TYR A 302 -1.88 -64.74 10.32
C TYR A 302 -2.79 -63.68 9.68
N SER A 303 -2.53 -63.07 8.51
CA SER A 303 -1.44 -62.90 7.52
C SER A 303 -2.10 -62.01 6.43
N ASP A 304 -1.45 -61.04 5.77
CA ASP A 304 -0.69 -61.28 4.54
C ASP A 304 -0.16 -59.93 3.98
N HIS A 305 1.12 -59.94 3.56
CA HIS A 305 1.72 -59.18 2.43
C HIS A 305 1.61 -57.63 2.44
N ASP A 306 2.65 -56.82 2.31
CA ASP A 306 3.96 -57.00 1.68
C ASP A 306 4.83 -55.79 2.08
N ASN A 307 6.01 -56.01 2.67
CA ASN A 307 7.03 -54.97 2.83
C ASN A 307 8.42 -55.63 2.90
N HIS A 308 9.06 -55.72 1.75
CA HIS A 308 10.48 -56.02 1.57
C HIS A 308 10.99 -54.96 0.58
N TYR A 309 12.02 -54.16 0.84
CA TYR A 309 13.40 -54.59 1.09
C TYR A 309 14.20 -53.56 1.94
N HIS A 310 14.94 -54.12 2.92
CA HIS A 310 16.32 -53.77 3.38
C HIS A 310 16.54 -52.44 4.14
N TYR A 311 16.81 -52.34 5.47
CA TYR A 311 17.72 -53.08 6.39
C TYR A 311 19.17 -53.18 5.87
N ILE A 312 20.30 -52.98 6.56
CA ILE A 312 20.70 -52.71 7.96
C ILE A 312 22.17 -52.28 7.89
N GLY A 313 22.59 -51.38 8.78
CA GLY A 313 23.96 -51.34 9.30
C GLY A 313 23.89 -51.29 10.82
N LYS A 314 23.89 -52.46 11.45
CA LYS A 314 23.72 -52.72 12.88
C LYS A 314 24.91 -52.23 13.70
N GLY A 315 24.65 -51.85 14.94
CA GLY A 315 25.63 -51.79 16.01
C GLY A 315 24.94 -51.49 17.34
N ASP A 316 25.00 -52.46 18.26
CA ASP A 316 24.18 -52.58 19.47
C ASP A 316 25.01 -52.27 20.75
N LEU A 317 24.32 -51.70 21.77
CA LEU A 317 24.56 -51.81 23.24
C LEU A 317 25.56 -50.82 23.94
N PRO A 318 25.49 -50.61 25.30
CA PRO A 318 24.73 -49.50 25.93
C PRO A 318 25.43 -48.82 27.16
N VAL A 319 24.77 -47.82 27.78
CA VAL A 319 24.94 -47.27 29.18
C VAL A 319 26.32 -46.65 29.55
N LEU A 320 26.48 -45.40 30.03
CA LEU A 320 26.18 -44.93 31.39
C LEU A 320 26.31 -43.40 31.58
N ARG A 321 25.41 -42.89 32.44
CA ARG A 321 25.41 -41.60 33.15
C ARG A 321 26.78 -40.93 33.37
N ARG A 322 26.84 -39.62 33.12
CA ARG A 322 27.41 -38.65 34.09
C ARG A 322 26.95 -37.22 33.83
N THR A 323 26.55 -36.57 34.91
CA THR A 323 26.10 -35.18 35.01
C THR A 323 27.26 -34.19 35.12
N ARG A 324 26.96 -32.93 34.75
CA ARG A 324 27.48 -31.62 35.22
C ARG A 324 28.51 -30.87 34.37
N ALA A 325 28.21 -29.57 34.29
CA ALA A 325 29.12 -28.42 34.28
C ALA A 325 30.00 -28.20 33.03
N SER A 326 29.54 -27.32 32.14
CA SER A 326 30.45 -26.63 31.19
C SER A 326 30.04 -25.18 30.85
N PHE A 327 29.07 -24.59 31.55
CA PHE A 327 28.72 -23.17 31.33
C PHE A 327 29.49 -22.19 32.23
N ALA A 328 30.17 -22.67 33.27
CA ALA A 328 30.89 -21.80 34.22
C ALA A 328 32.35 -21.51 33.84
N ALA A 329 32.94 -22.27 32.90
CA ALA A 329 34.35 -22.12 32.53
C ALA A 329 34.59 -21.04 31.45
N SER A 330 33.57 -20.71 30.64
CA SER A 330 33.72 -19.72 29.55
C SER A 330 33.63 -18.28 30.04
N LEU A 331 33.01 -18.01 31.19
CA LEU A 331 32.91 -16.65 31.75
C LEU A 331 34.21 -16.18 32.41
N LEU A 332 35.07 -17.08 32.89
CA LEU A 332 36.31 -16.70 33.57
C LEU A 332 37.43 -16.25 32.60
N PHE A 333 37.35 -16.62 31.33
CA PHE A 333 38.38 -16.25 30.34
C PHE A 333 38.22 -14.81 29.80
N CYS A 334 37.01 -14.25 29.84
CA CYS A 334 36.76 -12.88 29.38
C CYS A 334 37.11 -11.81 30.42
N MET A 335 37.20 -12.15 31.71
CA MET A 335 37.51 -11.18 32.77
C MET A 335 39.00 -10.88 32.93
N ILE A 336 39.89 -11.72 32.38
CA ILE A 336 41.35 -11.57 32.51
C ILE A 336 41.93 -10.64 31.42
N LEU A 337 41.24 -10.45 30.30
CA LEU A 337 41.70 -9.59 29.19
C LEU A 337 41.45 -8.09 29.39
N LEU A 338 40.70 -7.68 30.43
CA LEU A 338 40.32 -6.29 30.68
C LEU A 338 41.19 -5.56 31.72
N LEU A 339 42.22 -6.22 32.28
CA LEU A 339 43.08 -5.67 33.33
C LEU A 339 44.57 -5.77 32.97
N SER A 340 44.97 -5.21 31.84
CA SER A 340 46.38 -4.90 31.57
C SER A 340 46.50 -3.84 30.48
N SER A 341 46.66 -2.58 30.89
CA SER A 341 47.64 -1.62 30.37
C SER A 341 47.12 -0.18 30.51
N CYS A 342 47.26 0.36 31.72
CA CYS A 342 47.44 1.79 31.94
C CYS A 342 48.61 1.92 32.93
N THR A 343 49.78 2.34 32.45
CA THR A 343 50.85 2.91 33.28
C THR A 343 51.45 4.12 32.56
N ALA A 344 51.72 5.14 33.37
CA ALA A 344 51.86 6.55 33.02
C ALA A 344 53.31 7.04 32.94
N GLY A 345 53.48 8.28 32.42
CA GLY A 345 54.56 9.22 32.76
C GLY A 345 55.37 9.73 31.56
N THR A 346 55.12 10.96 31.03
CA THR A 346 55.84 12.25 31.32
C THR A 346 57.31 12.27 30.84
N ILE A 347 57.86 13.22 30.05
CA ILE A 347 57.82 14.70 30.08
C ILE A 347 58.48 15.28 28.80
N SER A 348 57.98 16.45 28.34
CA SER A 348 58.58 17.64 27.66
C SER A 348 59.70 17.50 26.60
N THR A 349 59.82 18.31 25.53
CA THR A 349 59.82 19.79 25.41
C THR A 349 59.72 20.21 23.94
N ASP A 350 59.03 21.31 23.65
CA ASP A 350 59.23 22.17 22.47
C ASP A 350 60.21 23.32 22.88
N PRO A 351 60.98 23.96 21.96
CA PRO A 351 60.44 25.20 21.40
C PRO A 351 60.90 25.56 19.96
N GLY A 352 60.00 26.21 19.21
CA GLY A 352 60.28 27.56 18.68
C GLY A 352 60.87 27.73 17.27
N ALA A 353 59.99 28.21 16.39
CA ALA A 353 60.15 29.37 15.50
C ALA A 353 60.96 29.31 14.18
N ALA A 354 60.26 29.86 13.16
CA ALA A 354 60.73 30.66 12.02
C ALA A 354 61.30 29.95 10.77
N GLY A 355 60.79 30.35 9.60
CA GLY A 355 61.48 30.15 8.32
C GLY A 355 60.57 30.11 7.10
N ALA A 356 60.66 31.12 6.25
CA ALA A 356 59.81 31.37 5.10
C ALA A 356 60.18 30.58 3.83
N ALA A 357 59.16 30.37 2.98
CA ALA A 357 59.12 30.46 1.51
C ALA A 357 60.36 30.10 0.65
N LYS A 358 60.19 29.15 -0.29
CA LYS A 358 60.14 29.37 -1.76
C LYS A 358 60.49 28.11 -2.57
N ASN A 359 59.67 27.90 -3.62
CA ASN A 359 59.96 27.48 -5.00
C ASN A 359 60.86 26.28 -5.34
N GLY A 360 60.40 25.53 -6.34
CA GLY A 360 61.23 24.75 -7.27
C GLY A 360 60.68 23.32 -7.45
N ALA A 361 59.67 23.12 -8.30
CA ALA A 361 59.84 22.74 -9.70
C ALA A 361 60.55 21.39 -9.92
N THR A 362 59.73 20.41 -10.30
CA THR A 362 59.96 19.35 -11.31
C THR A 362 61.21 18.47 -11.20
N ALA A 363 60.98 17.21 -10.82
CA ALA A 363 61.73 16.08 -11.33
C ALA A 363 60.75 15.05 -11.92
N THR A 364 60.75 14.95 -13.25
CA THR A 364 60.05 13.93 -14.02
C THR A 364 60.94 12.68 -14.08
N ALA A 365 60.43 11.54 -13.62
CA ALA A 365 60.96 10.21 -13.95
C ALA A 365 59.77 9.27 -14.20
N PRO A 366 59.91 8.30 -15.13
CA PRO A 366 58.82 7.79 -15.94
C PRO A 366 57.99 6.75 -15.18
N ALA A 367 56.68 6.98 -15.09
CA ALA A 367 55.73 5.95 -14.66
C ALA A 367 55.42 5.04 -15.85
N GLY A 368 56.11 3.90 -15.88
CA GLY A 368 55.61 2.73 -16.59
C GLY A 368 54.33 2.24 -15.93
N ALA A 369 53.29 2.12 -16.76
CA ALA A 369 52.18 1.19 -16.69
C ALA A 369 51.57 0.82 -15.31
N GLY A 370 50.36 1.32 -15.10
CA GLY A 370 49.27 0.52 -14.51
C GLY A 370 49.06 0.68 -13.01
N SER A 371 48.44 1.78 -12.60
CA SER A 371 47.83 1.89 -11.26
C SER A 371 46.35 2.27 -11.36
N THR A 372 45.50 1.24 -11.28
CA THR A 372 44.28 1.19 -10.45
C THR A 372 43.56 2.51 -10.18
N GLU A 373 42.83 3.03 -11.18
CA GLU A 373 41.75 4.01 -10.96
C GLU A 373 40.39 3.35 -10.67
N ALA A 374 40.32 2.02 -10.78
CA ALA A 374 39.06 1.27 -10.81
C ALA A 374 38.45 0.93 -9.43
N ASP A 375 39.05 1.34 -8.31
CA ASP A 375 38.67 0.84 -6.97
C ASP A 375 38.36 1.92 -5.92
N SER A 376 38.27 3.19 -6.35
CA SER A 376 37.86 4.28 -5.46
C SER A 376 36.38 4.11 -5.02
N PRO A 377 36.07 4.17 -3.71
CA PRO A 377 34.70 4.09 -3.22
C PRO A 377 33.84 5.24 -3.76
N ARG A 378 32.67 4.92 -4.32
CA ARG A 378 31.66 5.89 -4.79
C ARG A 378 30.51 5.96 -3.79
N ILE A 379 30.09 7.17 -3.42
CA ILE A 379 28.91 7.39 -2.58
C ILE A 379 27.70 7.60 -3.50
N ILE A 380 26.74 6.69 -3.42
CA ILE A 380 25.50 6.73 -4.19
C ILE A 380 24.40 7.29 -3.29
N LYS A 381 23.79 8.39 -3.72
CA LYS A 381 22.59 8.96 -3.06
C LYS A 381 21.35 8.29 -3.61
N HIS A 382 20.49 7.77 -2.75
CA HIS A 382 19.31 7.01 -3.15
C HIS A 382 18.16 7.16 -2.14
N ALA A 383 17.02 6.54 -2.42
CA ALA A 383 15.75 6.72 -1.70
C ALA A 383 15.78 6.40 -0.19
N MET A 384 16.80 5.65 0.25
CA MET A 384 16.96 5.19 1.63
C MET A 384 18.20 5.79 2.32
N GLY A 385 18.82 6.82 1.72
CA GLY A 385 20.00 7.52 2.26
C GLY A 385 21.19 7.52 1.31
N GLU A 386 22.38 7.31 1.86
CA GLU A 386 23.63 7.21 1.12
C GLU A 386 24.25 5.82 1.31
N GLU A 387 24.80 5.26 0.24
CA GLU A 387 25.46 3.95 0.27
C GLU A 387 26.82 4.04 -0.43
N THR A 388 27.83 3.41 0.17
CA THR A 388 29.18 3.39 -0.41
C THR A 388 29.38 2.11 -1.21
N VAL A 389 29.52 2.24 -2.53
CA VAL A 389 29.79 1.13 -3.44
C VAL A 389 31.26 1.19 -3.86
N LYS A 390 32.00 0.10 -3.63
CA LYS A 390 33.42 -0.01 -3.98
C LYS A 390 33.59 -0.67 -5.34
N GLY A 391 34.55 -0.18 -6.12
CA GLY A 391 34.92 -0.76 -7.41
C GLY A 391 33.74 -0.86 -8.39
N THR A 392 33.79 -1.85 -9.28
CA THR A 392 32.68 -2.15 -10.21
C THR A 392 32.01 -3.46 -9.77
N PRO A 393 30.75 -3.41 -9.28
CA PRO A 393 30.01 -4.60 -8.86
C PRO A 393 30.00 -5.69 -9.93
N LYS A 394 30.25 -6.94 -9.53
CA LYS A 394 30.30 -8.12 -10.41
C LYS A 394 29.16 -9.10 -10.12
N ARG A 395 28.54 -9.00 -8.95
CA ARG A 395 27.55 -9.92 -8.40
C ARG A 395 26.30 -9.16 -8.00
N VAL A 396 25.63 -8.58 -9.00
CA VAL A 396 24.47 -7.73 -8.79
C VAL A 396 23.19 -8.55 -8.69
N VAL A 397 22.39 -8.29 -7.66
CA VAL A 397 21.01 -8.75 -7.55
C VAL A 397 20.06 -7.58 -7.80
N ILE A 398 19.04 -7.80 -8.63
CA ILE A 398 18.07 -6.76 -9.00
C ILE A 398 16.64 -7.16 -8.63
N LEU A 399 15.94 -6.26 -7.92
CA LEU A 399 14.64 -6.53 -7.32
C LEU A 399 13.46 -5.88 -8.06
N THR A 400 13.68 -5.37 -9.27
CA THR A 400 12.61 -4.83 -10.14
C THR A 400 12.76 -5.31 -11.58
N ASN A 401 11.64 -5.40 -12.28
CA ASN A 401 11.62 -5.73 -13.71
C ASN A 401 12.28 -4.64 -14.57
N GLU A 402 11.96 -3.37 -14.30
CA GLU A 402 12.53 -2.24 -15.05
C GLU A 402 14.05 -2.09 -14.84
N GLY A 403 14.53 -2.34 -13.62
CA GLY A 403 15.95 -2.36 -13.34
C GLY A 403 16.67 -3.54 -13.96
N THR A 404 15.99 -4.69 -14.12
CA THR A 404 16.57 -5.85 -14.84
C THR A 404 16.89 -5.46 -16.28
N GLU A 405 15.97 -4.76 -16.96
CA GLU A 405 16.24 -4.25 -18.31
C GLU A 405 17.35 -3.19 -18.33
N ALA A 406 17.43 -2.33 -17.31
CA ALA A 406 18.47 -1.31 -17.22
C ALA A 406 19.87 -1.94 -17.18
N LEU A 407 20.05 -3.00 -16.39
CA LEU A 407 21.30 -3.75 -16.32
C LEU A 407 21.65 -4.39 -17.67
N LEU A 408 20.68 -5.07 -18.29
CA LEU A 408 20.87 -5.73 -19.58
C LEU A 408 21.17 -4.73 -20.71
N ALA A 409 20.62 -3.52 -20.65
CA ALA A 409 20.86 -2.48 -21.66
C ALA A 409 22.33 -2.07 -21.78
N VAL A 410 23.12 -2.24 -20.71
CA VAL A 410 24.57 -1.97 -20.69
C VAL A 410 25.41 -3.25 -20.59
N GLY A 411 24.81 -4.40 -20.90
CA GLY A 411 25.50 -5.70 -20.94
C GLY A 411 25.85 -6.27 -19.57
N VAL A 412 25.22 -5.80 -18.49
CA VAL A 412 25.40 -6.35 -17.15
C VAL A 412 24.32 -7.41 -16.91
N LYS A 413 24.74 -8.67 -16.74
CA LYS A 413 23.86 -9.78 -16.41
C LYS A 413 23.79 -9.95 -14.88
N PRO A 414 22.62 -9.82 -14.23
CA PRO A 414 22.51 -10.01 -12.80
C PRO A 414 22.73 -11.48 -12.41
N ILE A 415 23.23 -11.73 -11.21
CA ILE A 415 23.34 -13.11 -10.68
C ILE A 415 22.02 -13.61 -10.09
N GLY A 416 21.13 -12.68 -9.73
CA GLY A 416 19.78 -12.97 -9.28
C GLY A 416 18.83 -11.82 -9.63
N ALA A 417 17.62 -12.17 -10.04
CA ALA A 417 16.58 -11.20 -10.37
C ALA A 417 15.21 -11.70 -9.92
N VAL A 418 14.29 -10.79 -9.61
CA VAL A 418 12.88 -11.14 -9.38
C VAL A 418 12.25 -11.57 -10.71
N GLN A 419 11.37 -12.56 -10.67
CA GLN A 419 10.67 -13.04 -11.87
C GLN A 419 9.78 -11.95 -12.50
N SER A 420 9.53 -12.11 -13.79
CA SER A 420 8.65 -11.23 -14.55
C SER A 420 7.18 -11.39 -14.19
N TRP A 421 6.42 -10.29 -14.20
CA TRP A 421 5.01 -10.27 -13.80
C TRP A 421 4.14 -11.24 -14.61
N ILE A 422 4.39 -11.36 -15.92
CA ILE A 422 3.64 -12.21 -16.85
C ILE A 422 4.54 -13.17 -17.66
N GLY A 423 5.71 -13.54 -17.11
CA GLY A 423 6.67 -14.46 -17.71
C GLY A 423 6.76 -15.82 -17.01
N ASN A 424 7.44 -16.79 -17.64
CA ASN A 424 7.79 -18.06 -17.00
C ASN A 424 9.26 -18.43 -17.26
N PRO A 425 10.20 -17.98 -16.39
CA PRO A 425 10.04 -16.94 -15.37
C PRO A 425 10.28 -15.51 -15.92
N TRP A 426 10.75 -15.38 -17.16
CA TRP A 426 11.17 -14.11 -17.78
C TRP A 426 10.20 -13.66 -18.86
N TYR A 427 10.13 -12.35 -19.12
CA TYR A 427 9.48 -11.82 -20.33
C TYR A 427 10.22 -12.29 -21.59
N ASP A 428 9.47 -12.48 -22.68
CA ASP A 428 10.01 -13.00 -23.93
C ASP A 428 11.17 -12.15 -24.48
N HIS A 429 11.12 -10.82 -24.34
CA HIS A 429 12.13 -9.91 -24.87
C HIS A 429 13.45 -9.87 -24.08
N ILE A 430 13.51 -10.47 -22.89
CA ILE A 430 14.76 -10.59 -22.09
C ILE A 430 15.17 -12.04 -21.83
N LYS A 431 14.30 -13.01 -22.11
CA LYS A 431 14.49 -14.42 -21.73
C LYS A 431 15.85 -14.98 -22.17
N ASN A 432 16.30 -14.65 -23.38
CA ASN A 432 17.57 -15.15 -23.93
C ASN A 432 18.80 -14.56 -23.22
N GLU A 433 18.68 -13.38 -22.61
CA GLU A 433 19.77 -12.74 -21.84
C GLU A 433 19.80 -13.23 -20.39
N MET A 434 18.69 -13.79 -19.90
CA MET A 434 18.46 -14.19 -18.51
C MET A 434 18.69 -15.68 -18.23
N ASN A 435 19.30 -16.40 -19.16
CA ASN A 435 19.73 -17.79 -18.93
C ASN A 435 20.60 -17.88 -17.67
N ASP A 436 20.46 -18.91 -16.85
CA ASP A 436 21.26 -19.12 -15.61
C ASP A 436 21.14 -18.04 -14.51
N VAL A 437 20.27 -17.04 -14.69
CA VAL A 437 20.00 -16.06 -13.62
C VAL A 437 19.10 -16.70 -12.57
N ALA A 438 19.48 -16.60 -11.29
CA ALA A 438 18.67 -17.12 -10.21
C ALA A 438 17.39 -16.30 -10.02
N VAL A 439 16.23 -16.96 -9.96
CA VAL A 439 14.95 -16.31 -9.65
C VAL A 439 14.87 -16.08 -8.14
N VAL A 440 14.94 -14.83 -7.69
CA VAL A 440 14.97 -14.47 -6.26
C VAL A 440 13.58 -14.13 -5.70
N GLY A 441 12.53 -14.78 -6.17
CA GLY A 441 11.14 -14.47 -5.83
C GLY A 441 10.47 -13.55 -6.84
N ASP A 442 9.39 -12.87 -6.42
CA ASP A 442 8.70 -11.87 -7.23
C ASP A 442 8.97 -10.44 -6.73
N GLU A 443 8.61 -9.44 -7.53
CA GLU A 443 8.89 -8.03 -7.24
C GLU A 443 8.25 -7.54 -5.93
N LEU A 444 7.14 -8.14 -5.47
CA LEU A 444 6.49 -7.79 -4.20
C LEU A 444 7.07 -8.57 -3.02
N GLN A 445 7.56 -9.78 -3.25
CA GLN A 445 8.07 -10.68 -2.22
C GLN A 445 9.39 -11.35 -2.65
N PRO A 446 10.51 -10.59 -2.65
CA PRO A 446 11.83 -11.18 -2.86
C PRO A 446 12.19 -12.17 -1.74
N ASN A 447 12.86 -13.27 -2.10
CA ASN A 447 13.36 -14.27 -1.17
C ASN A 447 14.74 -13.86 -0.63
N ILE A 448 14.75 -13.31 0.59
CA ILE A 448 15.95 -12.76 1.23
C ILE A 448 17.01 -13.83 1.50
N GLU A 449 16.60 -15.05 1.86
CA GLU A 449 17.54 -16.16 2.12
C GLU A 449 18.26 -16.58 0.83
N LEU A 450 17.51 -16.66 -0.27
CA LEU A 450 18.09 -16.96 -1.58
C LEU A 450 19.04 -15.84 -2.02
N ILE A 451 18.66 -14.57 -1.84
CA ILE A 451 19.53 -13.42 -2.10
C ILE A 451 20.83 -13.52 -1.29
N ALA A 452 20.76 -13.85 0.00
CA ALA A 452 21.94 -14.03 0.84
C ALA A 452 22.84 -15.17 0.35
N SER A 453 22.25 -16.30 -0.07
CA SER A 453 22.99 -17.46 -0.58
C SER A 453 23.79 -17.15 -1.86
N LEU A 454 23.31 -16.19 -2.67
CA LEU A 454 23.98 -15.75 -3.89
C LEU A 454 25.23 -14.90 -3.63
N LYS A 455 25.45 -14.43 -2.38
CA LYS A 455 26.59 -13.59 -1.99
C LYS A 455 26.77 -12.40 -2.95
N PRO A 456 25.77 -11.51 -3.08
CA PRO A 456 25.87 -10.34 -3.95
C PRO A 456 26.90 -9.34 -3.41
N ASP A 457 27.48 -8.54 -4.32
CA ASP A 457 28.30 -7.38 -3.97
C ASP A 457 27.56 -6.05 -4.14
N LEU A 458 26.37 -6.09 -4.73
CA LEU A 458 25.40 -5.00 -4.78
C LEU A 458 23.98 -5.57 -4.90
N ILE A 459 23.04 -4.99 -4.15
CA ILE A 459 21.60 -5.23 -4.31
C ILE A 459 20.96 -3.93 -4.79
N ILE A 460 20.17 -4.00 -5.84
CA ILE A 460 19.41 -2.87 -6.37
C ILE A 460 17.92 -3.18 -6.20
N GLY A 461 17.17 -2.24 -5.65
CA GLY A 461 15.73 -2.37 -5.49
C GLY A 461 14.99 -1.04 -5.59
N ASN A 462 13.78 -1.02 -5.04
CA ASN A 462 12.88 0.13 -5.10
C ASN A 462 12.09 0.27 -3.81
N LYS A 463 12.04 1.50 -3.27
CA LYS A 463 11.38 1.81 -2.01
C LYS A 463 9.87 1.55 -2.08
N ALA A 464 9.20 1.92 -3.17
CA ALA A 464 7.77 1.67 -3.34
C ALA A 464 7.37 0.17 -3.29
N ARG A 465 8.33 -0.75 -3.47
CA ARG A 465 8.10 -2.20 -3.40
C ARG A 465 8.69 -2.83 -2.15
N GLN A 466 9.92 -2.47 -1.79
CA GLN A 466 10.76 -3.24 -0.88
C GLN A 466 11.25 -2.45 0.35
N GLU A 467 10.70 -1.26 0.63
CA GLU A 467 11.11 -0.42 1.78
C GLU A 467 11.22 -1.21 3.09
N LYS A 468 10.22 -2.06 3.39
CA LYS A 468 10.15 -2.85 4.63
C LYS A 468 11.34 -3.81 4.82
N ILE A 469 11.94 -4.29 3.72
CA ILE A 469 13.02 -5.28 3.76
C ILE A 469 14.40 -4.65 3.51
N TYR A 470 14.48 -3.32 3.31
CA TYR A 470 15.73 -2.62 3.06
C TYR A 470 16.81 -2.90 4.11
N GLY A 471 16.44 -2.85 5.40
CA GLY A 471 17.38 -3.12 6.49
C GLY A 471 17.95 -4.55 6.47
N GLN A 472 17.15 -5.52 6.03
CA GLN A 472 17.59 -6.92 5.89
C GLN A 472 18.51 -7.09 4.68
N LEU A 473 18.19 -6.45 3.56
CA LEU A 473 19.03 -6.48 2.35
C LEU A 473 20.38 -5.80 2.58
N LYS A 474 20.41 -4.70 3.32
CA LYS A 474 21.64 -3.98 3.68
C LYS A 474 22.59 -4.82 4.55
N GLN A 475 22.08 -5.80 5.30
CA GLN A 475 22.93 -6.75 6.05
C GLN A 475 23.60 -7.78 5.14
N ILE A 476 23.11 -7.97 3.91
CA ILE A 476 23.65 -8.93 2.94
C ILE A 476 24.74 -8.27 2.08
N ALA A 477 24.45 -7.10 1.49
CA ALA A 477 25.36 -6.36 0.62
C ALA A 477 24.98 -4.87 0.57
N PRO A 478 25.88 -3.98 0.09
CA PRO A 478 25.51 -2.60 -0.25
C PRO A 478 24.20 -2.58 -1.05
N THR A 479 23.23 -1.77 -0.63
CA THR A 479 21.87 -1.80 -1.17
C THR A 479 21.43 -0.42 -1.61
N VAL A 480 21.07 -0.27 -2.89
CA VAL A 480 20.66 1.01 -3.49
C VAL A 480 19.22 0.92 -3.97
N PHE A 481 18.37 1.83 -3.52
CA PHE A 481 16.94 1.86 -3.84
C PHE A 481 16.54 3.11 -4.64
N ALA A 482 15.84 2.91 -5.75
CA ALA A 482 15.06 3.97 -6.38
C ALA A 482 13.82 4.32 -5.52
N GLU A 483 13.24 5.51 -5.72
CA GLU A 483 12.09 5.98 -4.92
C GLU A 483 10.77 5.35 -5.40
N ASP A 484 10.45 5.47 -6.68
CA ASP A 484 9.18 5.04 -7.28
C ASP A 484 9.40 4.31 -8.63
N LEU A 485 8.33 3.85 -9.27
CA LEU A 485 8.29 3.11 -10.53
C LEU A 485 7.46 3.88 -11.58
N GLY A 486 7.21 3.26 -12.74
CA GLY A 486 6.29 3.80 -13.74
C GLY A 486 6.89 4.94 -14.55
N GLY A 487 6.43 6.17 -14.35
CA GLY A 487 6.88 7.33 -15.13
C GLY A 487 8.35 7.69 -14.94
N ASP A 488 8.95 7.27 -13.83
CA ASP A 488 10.31 7.65 -13.40
C ASP A 488 11.41 6.68 -13.88
N TRP A 489 11.10 5.75 -14.80
CA TRP A 489 12.06 4.72 -15.24
C TRP A 489 13.40 5.30 -15.78
N LYS A 490 13.41 6.50 -16.38
CA LYS A 490 14.66 7.17 -16.80
C LYS A 490 15.51 7.64 -15.61
N ILE A 491 14.86 8.10 -14.54
CA ILE A 491 15.51 8.51 -13.29
C ILE A 491 16.12 7.28 -12.61
N ASN A 492 15.35 6.19 -12.53
CA ASN A 492 15.79 4.90 -11.99
C ASN A 492 16.98 4.36 -12.78
N PHE A 493 16.89 4.36 -14.11
CA PHE A 493 17.97 3.94 -15.00
C PHE A 493 19.28 4.67 -14.67
N LYS A 494 19.24 6.01 -14.55
CA LYS A 494 20.44 6.80 -14.22
C LYS A 494 21.05 6.42 -12.87
N LEU A 495 20.21 6.22 -11.85
CA LEU A 495 20.66 5.76 -10.53
C LEU A 495 21.34 4.39 -10.61
N TYR A 496 20.76 3.46 -11.37
CA TYR A 496 21.29 2.11 -11.52
C TYR A 496 22.64 2.10 -12.23
N MET A 497 22.80 2.94 -13.27
CA MET A 497 24.07 3.09 -13.98
C MET A 497 25.17 3.65 -13.08
N ASP A 498 24.84 4.60 -12.20
CA ASP A 498 25.79 5.13 -11.22
C ASP A 498 26.21 4.04 -10.20
N ALA A 499 25.22 3.30 -9.68
CA ALA A 499 25.45 2.22 -8.71
C ALA A 499 26.37 1.11 -9.25
N ILE A 500 26.22 0.72 -10.52
CA ILE A 500 27.02 -0.34 -11.14
C ILE A 500 28.30 0.16 -11.84
N ASN A 501 28.66 1.44 -11.70
CA ASN A 501 29.82 2.07 -12.36
C ASN A 501 29.77 2.04 -13.90
N LYS A 502 28.59 2.29 -14.47
CA LYS A 502 28.32 2.27 -15.93
C LYS A 502 27.69 3.57 -16.42
N LYS A 503 28.07 4.70 -15.79
CA LYS A 503 27.47 6.01 -16.08
C LYS A 503 27.66 6.42 -17.54
N GLU A 504 28.84 6.23 -18.11
CA GLU A 504 29.14 6.58 -19.49
C GLU A 504 28.35 5.72 -20.50
N GLU A 505 28.32 4.40 -20.31
CA GLU A 505 27.52 3.50 -21.16
C GLU A 505 26.02 3.78 -21.03
N GLY A 506 25.58 4.10 -19.82
CA GLY A 506 24.21 4.52 -19.52
C GLY A 506 23.82 5.82 -20.21
N GLU A 507 24.67 6.85 -20.14
CA GLU A 507 24.46 8.14 -20.81
C GLU A 507 24.43 7.97 -22.33
N LYS A 508 25.29 7.12 -22.89
CA LYS A 508 25.27 6.77 -24.31
C LYS A 508 23.97 6.08 -24.71
N ALA A 509 23.51 5.10 -23.93
CA ALA A 509 22.27 4.37 -24.18
C ALA A 509 21.05 5.29 -24.09
N MET A 510 21.00 6.19 -23.11
CA MET A 510 19.91 7.15 -22.94
C MET A 510 19.91 8.20 -24.06
N THR A 511 21.08 8.72 -24.44
CA THR A 511 21.22 9.66 -25.56
C THR A 511 20.74 9.04 -26.87
N ALA A 512 21.11 7.79 -27.14
CA ALA A 512 20.61 7.07 -28.31
C ALA A 512 19.08 6.91 -28.31
N PHE A 513 18.48 6.60 -27.15
CA PHE A 513 17.03 6.53 -27.01
C PHE A 513 16.36 7.89 -27.25
N ASP A 514 16.86 8.95 -26.62
CA ASP A 514 16.31 10.29 -26.77
C ASP A 514 16.43 10.81 -28.22
N MET A 515 17.51 10.49 -28.92
CA MET A 515 17.65 10.76 -30.36
C MET A 515 16.59 10.03 -31.19
N ARG A 516 16.30 8.75 -30.89
CA ARG A 516 15.23 8.00 -31.56
C ARG A 516 13.87 8.64 -31.31
N VAL A 517 13.58 9.03 -30.06
CA VAL A 517 12.31 9.71 -29.72
C VAL A 517 12.18 11.04 -30.46
N ALA A 518 13.25 11.83 -30.53
CA ALA A 518 13.27 13.11 -31.25
C ALA A 518 13.07 12.93 -32.76
N ASP A 519 13.73 11.93 -33.36
CA ASP A 519 13.57 11.60 -34.78
C ASP A 519 12.14 11.17 -35.11
N VAL A 520 11.57 10.26 -34.32
CA VAL A 520 10.16 9.83 -34.48
C VAL A 520 9.21 11.00 -34.30
N LYS A 521 9.44 11.85 -33.29
CA LYS A 521 8.65 13.06 -33.05
C LYS A 521 8.65 14.01 -34.25
N ALA A 522 9.82 14.25 -34.84
CA ALA A 522 9.95 15.11 -36.02
C ALA A 522 9.19 14.54 -37.23
N LYS A 523 9.12 13.20 -37.35
CA LYS A 523 8.46 12.49 -38.46
C LYS A 523 6.97 12.23 -38.25
N LEU A 524 6.41 12.48 -37.07
CA LEU A 524 4.98 12.27 -36.78
C LEU A 524 4.06 13.16 -37.64
N GLY A 525 4.47 14.42 -37.88
CA GLY A 525 3.65 15.38 -38.62
C GLY A 525 2.24 15.52 -38.03
N SER A 526 1.21 15.49 -38.87
CA SER A 526 -0.19 15.60 -38.46
C SER A 526 -0.69 14.44 -37.59
N LYS A 527 0.02 13.30 -37.57
CA LYS A 527 -0.35 12.12 -36.75
C LYS A 527 -0.25 12.41 -35.26
N ALA A 528 0.55 13.40 -34.85
CA ALA A 528 0.65 13.83 -33.45
C ALA A 528 -0.70 14.33 -32.89
N ALA A 529 -1.59 14.85 -33.72
CA ALA A 529 -2.93 15.28 -33.31
C ALA A 529 -3.89 14.12 -32.99
N THR A 530 -3.52 12.88 -33.29
CA THR A 530 -4.32 11.68 -33.00
C THR A 530 -4.47 11.52 -31.49
N LYS A 531 -5.70 11.49 -30.99
CA LYS A 531 -6.01 11.23 -29.57
C LYS A 531 -5.81 9.76 -29.24
N VAL A 532 -4.69 9.45 -28.60
CA VAL A 532 -4.33 8.09 -28.19
C VAL A 532 -4.93 7.77 -26.82
N SER A 533 -5.84 6.79 -26.79
CA SER A 533 -6.44 6.22 -25.59
C SER A 533 -5.68 4.94 -25.19
N VAL A 534 -5.43 4.75 -23.90
CA VAL A 534 -4.76 3.55 -23.36
C VAL A 534 -5.59 2.97 -22.23
N ALA A 535 -5.95 1.69 -22.34
CA ALA A 535 -6.74 0.97 -21.33
C ALA A 535 -6.12 -0.36 -20.94
N ARG A 536 -6.47 -0.84 -19.74
CA ARG A 536 -6.11 -2.14 -19.22
C ARG A 536 -7.34 -2.90 -18.79
N PHE A 537 -7.40 -4.16 -19.19
CA PHE A 537 -8.39 -5.11 -18.71
C PHE A 537 -7.72 -6.15 -17.81
N SER A 538 -8.25 -6.36 -16.61
CA SER A 538 -7.88 -7.50 -15.75
C SER A 538 -9.12 -8.24 -15.28
N ALA A 539 -8.96 -9.40 -14.66
CA ALA A 539 -10.09 -10.14 -14.11
C ALA A 539 -10.84 -9.38 -12.99
N SER A 540 -10.24 -8.36 -12.37
CA SER A 540 -10.83 -7.64 -11.23
C SER A 540 -11.37 -6.26 -11.57
N GLN A 541 -10.83 -5.59 -12.60
CA GLN A 541 -11.18 -4.22 -12.91
C GLN A 541 -10.72 -3.84 -14.32
N VAL A 542 -11.31 -2.76 -14.84
CA VAL A 542 -10.89 -2.10 -16.07
C VAL A 542 -10.36 -0.71 -15.72
N ARG A 543 -9.28 -0.27 -16.36
CA ARG A 543 -8.61 1.00 -16.07
C ARG A 543 -8.27 1.74 -17.36
N ILE A 544 -8.29 3.07 -17.30
CA ILE A 544 -7.65 3.92 -18.32
C ILE A 544 -6.37 4.54 -17.73
N TYR A 545 -5.36 4.70 -18.57
CA TYR A 545 -4.02 5.14 -18.19
C TYR A 545 -3.81 6.62 -18.51
N GLN A 546 -3.31 7.38 -17.55
CA GLN A 546 -3.14 8.83 -17.64
C GLN A 546 -1.70 9.19 -18.06
N LYS A 547 -1.27 10.46 -17.92
CA LYS A 547 0.06 10.92 -18.36
C LYS A 547 1.22 10.36 -17.54
N GLN A 548 1.08 10.20 -16.22
CA GLN A 548 2.17 9.78 -15.33
C GLN A 548 2.37 8.25 -15.29
N THR A 549 2.15 7.57 -16.42
CA THR A 549 2.34 6.12 -16.57
C THR A 549 3.46 5.83 -17.55
N PHE A 550 3.96 4.59 -17.59
CA PHE A 550 5.04 4.20 -18.49
C PHE A 550 4.75 4.56 -19.97
N SER A 551 3.61 4.11 -20.51
CA SER A 551 3.16 4.48 -21.85
C SER A 551 2.80 5.95 -21.97
N GLY A 552 2.17 6.54 -20.95
CA GLY A 552 1.76 7.94 -20.93
C GLY A 552 2.93 8.92 -21.07
N VAL A 553 4.05 8.64 -20.43
CA VAL A 553 5.28 9.45 -20.51
C VAL A 553 5.86 9.40 -21.93
N LEU A 554 5.97 8.23 -22.56
CA LEU A 554 6.50 8.13 -23.92
C LEU A 554 5.58 8.81 -24.95
N LEU A 555 4.26 8.61 -24.84
CA LEU A 555 3.28 9.29 -25.69
C LEU A 555 3.40 10.83 -25.56
N SER A 556 3.59 11.33 -24.34
CA SER A 556 3.79 12.76 -24.08
C SER A 556 5.12 13.26 -24.67
N GLN A 557 6.21 12.50 -24.57
CA GLN A 557 7.50 12.85 -25.18
C GLN A 557 7.40 12.99 -26.70
N LEU A 558 6.70 12.03 -27.35
CA LEU A 558 6.42 12.03 -28.78
C LEU A 558 5.44 13.14 -29.20
N GLY A 559 4.65 13.68 -28.28
CA GLY A 559 3.69 14.76 -28.54
C GLY A 559 2.35 14.28 -29.09
N PHE A 560 1.96 13.02 -28.84
CA PHE A 560 0.63 12.55 -29.16
C PHE A 560 -0.43 13.24 -28.29
N ALA A 561 -1.54 13.65 -28.91
CA ALA A 561 -2.72 14.10 -28.18
C ALA A 561 -3.33 12.96 -27.35
N ARG A 562 -3.99 13.32 -26.25
CA ARG A 562 -4.76 12.40 -25.40
C ARG A 562 -6.24 12.82 -25.37
N PRO A 563 -7.18 11.88 -25.22
CA PRO A 563 -8.57 12.22 -24.87
C PRO A 563 -8.62 13.03 -23.57
N ALA A 564 -9.57 13.94 -23.41
CA ALA A 564 -9.66 14.80 -22.21
C ALA A 564 -9.80 13.99 -20.90
N SER A 565 -10.41 12.80 -20.97
CA SER A 565 -10.48 11.84 -19.86
C SER A 565 -9.11 11.29 -19.44
N GLN A 566 -8.14 11.27 -20.36
CA GLN A 566 -6.79 10.70 -20.19
C GLN A 566 -5.65 11.72 -20.25
N ASP A 567 -5.98 13.00 -20.48
CA ASP A 567 -5.02 14.10 -20.58
C ASP A 567 -4.67 14.71 -19.20
N LYS A 568 -4.69 13.89 -18.14
CA LYS A 568 -4.51 14.35 -16.75
C LYS A 568 -3.11 13.98 -16.24
N ASP A 569 -2.54 14.85 -15.42
CA ASP A 569 -1.30 14.60 -14.66
C ASP A 569 -1.60 13.70 -13.44
N SER A 570 -2.04 12.48 -13.74
CA SER A 570 -2.39 11.44 -12.78
C SER A 570 -1.85 10.10 -13.26
N PHE A 571 -2.10 9.03 -12.50
CA PHE A 571 -1.63 7.67 -12.81
C PHE A 571 -2.68 6.88 -13.60
N ILE A 572 -3.81 6.53 -12.98
CA ILE A 572 -4.87 5.72 -13.60
C ILE A 572 -6.25 6.19 -13.14
N GLU A 573 -7.28 5.76 -13.86
CA GLU A 573 -8.67 5.86 -13.43
C GLU A 573 -9.33 4.47 -13.55
N VAL A 574 -10.05 4.05 -12.51
CA VAL A 574 -10.79 2.77 -12.52
C VAL A 574 -12.15 3.01 -13.17
N MET A 575 -12.51 2.12 -14.08
CA MET A 575 -13.67 2.25 -14.94
C MET A 575 -14.85 1.41 -14.42
N SER A 576 -16.05 1.95 -14.57
CA SER A 576 -17.31 1.21 -14.54
C SER A 576 -17.91 1.18 -15.95
N LYS A 577 -18.99 0.42 -16.15
CA LYS A 577 -19.66 0.35 -17.46
C LYS A 577 -20.20 1.72 -17.88
N GLU A 578 -20.72 2.49 -16.94
CA GLU A 578 -21.27 3.83 -17.17
C GLU A 578 -20.19 4.82 -17.64
N THR A 579 -18.93 4.59 -17.28
CA THR A 579 -17.81 5.47 -17.65
C THR A 579 -17.09 5.02 -18.93
N ILE A 580 -17.54 3.97 -19.62
CA ILE A 580 -17.01 3.54 -20.93
C ILE A 580 -16.76 4.69 -21.92
N PRO A 581 -17.61 5.73 -22.03
CA PRO A 581 -17.35 6.90 -22.89
C PRO A 581 -15.97 7.55 -22.69
N SER A 582 -15.38 7.47 -21.48
CA SER A 582 -14.05 7.98 -21.18
C SER A 582 -12.90 7.20 -21.84
N MET A 583 -13.17 6.04 -22.44
CA MET A 583 -12.20 5.25 -23.22
C MET A 583 -12.07 5.73 -24.66
N ASP A 584 -12.95 6.61 -25.14
CA ASP A 584 -12.95 7.04 -26.53
C ASP A 584 -11.64 7.76 -26.91
N GLY A 585 -11.36 7.77 -28.20
CA GLY A 585 -10.18 8.39 -28.79
C GLY A 585 -10.19 8.20 -30.30
N ASP A 586 -9.13 8.66 -30.97
CA ASP A 586 -8.95 8.34 -32.38
C ASP A 586 -8.34 6.94 -32.56
N VAL A 587 -7.64 6.43 -31.54
CA VAL A 587 -7.16 5.06 -31.41
C VAL A 587 -7.19 4.64 -29.94
N LEU A 588 -7.55 3.39 -29.67
CA LEU A 588 -7.54 2.77 -28.34
C LEU A 588 -6.57 1.60 -28.35
N PHE A 589 -5.45 1.75 -27.67
CA PHE A 589 -4.57 0.63 -27.34
C PHE A 589 -5.01 0.03 -26.02
N TYR A 590 -5.21 -1.29 -25.97
CA TYR A 590 -5.54 -1.97 -24.73
C TYR A 590 -4.68 -3.20 -24.53
N PHE A 591 -4.35 -3.48 -23.28
CA PHE A 591 -3.67 -4.72 -22.91
C PHE A 591 -4.45 -5.47 -21.83
N VAL A 592 -4.22 -6.77 -21.77
CA VAL A 592 -4.98 -7.70 -20.92
C VAL A 592 -4.06 -8.38 -19.95
N THR A 593 -4.29 -8.18 -18.66
CA THR A 593 -3.55 -8.87 -17.61
C THR A 593 -4.09 -10.27 -17.41
N LYS A 594 -3.27 -11.25 -17.78
CA LYS A 594 -3.54 -12.66 -17.54
C LYS A 594 -3.01 -13.04 -16.16
N THR A 595 -3.91 -13.39 -15.25
CA THR A 595 -3.53 -14.03 -13.98
C THR A 595 -3.57 -15.53 -14.17
N ALA A 596 -2.50 -16.24 -13.82
CA ALA A 596 -2.45 -17.69 -13.89
C ALA A 596 -3.64 -18.31 -13.14
N GLY A 597 -4.40 -19.18 -13.82
CA GLY A 597 -5.60 -19.84 -13.28
C GLY A 597 -6.90 -19.04 -13.36
N LYS A 598 -6.91 -17.80 -13.86
CA LYS A 598 -8.13 -17.00 -14.06
C LYS A 598 -8.39 -16.76 -15.55
N THR A 599 -9.49 -17.31 -16.07
CA THR A 599 -9.92 -17.14 -17.48
C THR A 599 -10.68 -15.83 -17.74
N ASP A 600 -10.91 -15.02 -16.71
CA ASP A 600 -11.99 -14.04 -16.74
C ASP A 600 -11.62 -12.71 -17.40
N ALA A 601 -10.32 -12.39 -17.53
CA ALA A 601 -9.89 -11.14 -18.17
C ALA A 601 -10.26 -11.10 -19.67
N ALA A 602 -10.13 -12.22 -20.39
CA ALA A 602 -10.54 -12.30 -21.79
C ALA A 602 -12.07 -12.22 -21.95
N LYS A 603 -12.82 -12.82 -21.01
CA LYS A 603 -14.28 -12.70 -20.97
C LYS A 603 -14.72 -11.26 -20.69
N LEU A 604 -14.06 -10.58 -19.76
CA LEU A 604 -14.34 -9.18 -19.43
C LEU A 604 -14.07 -8.26 -20.63
N VAL A 605 -12.99 -8.48 -21.38
CA VAL A 605 -12.74 -7.76 -22.63
C VAL A 605 -13.91 -7.95 -23.59
N GLN A 606 -14.36 -9.19 -23.81
CA GLN A 606 -15.50 -9.46 -24.69
C GLN A 606 -16.79 -8.81 -24.17
N GLU A 607 -17.04 -8.85 -22.87
CA GLU A 607 -18.20 -8.24 -22.25
C GLU A 607 -18.20 -6.71 -22.42
N TRP A 608 -17.05 -6.06 -22.26
CA TRP A 608 -16.90 -4.62 -22.43
C TRP A 608 -16.96 -4.18 -23.89
N ILE A 609 -16.28 -4.89 -24.80
CA ILE A 609 -16.32 -4.57 -26.22
C ILE A 609 -17.74 -4.79 -26.81
N ASN A 610 -18.49 -5.75 -26.27
CA ASN A 610 -19.86 -6.00 -26.71
C ASN A 610 -20.91 -5.07 -26.09
N ASP A 611 -20.53 -4.27 -25.10
CA ASP A 611 -21.41 -3.32 -24.43
C ASP A 611 -21.94 -2.24 -25.40
N PRO A 612 -23.23 -1.86 -25.33
CA PRO A 612 -23.78 -0.79 -26.17
C PRO A 612 -23.01 0.55 -26.07
N LEU A 613 -22.53 0.91 -24.88
CA LEU A 613 -21.76 2.14 -24.68
C LEU A 613 -20.41 2.06 -25.40
N PHE A 614 -19.77 0.89 -25.39
CA PHE A 614 -18.49 0.69 -26.09
C PHE A 614 -18.66 0.70 -27.60
N LYS A 615 -19.69 0.02 -28.11
CA LYS A 615 -20.05 0.05 -29.53
C LYS A 615 -20.41 1.45 -30.03
N ASN A 616 -20.83 2.34 -29.13
CA ASN A 616 -21.15 3.72 -29.48
C ASN A 616 -19.92 4.66 -29.52
N LEU A 617 -18.75 4.23 -29.03
CA LEU A 617 -17.51 5.01 -29.09
C LEU A 617 -17.08 5.25 -30.55
N ASN A 618 -16.49 6.41 -30.81
CA ASN A 618 -15.96 6.72 -32.15
C ASN A 618 -14.82 5.76 -32.52
N VAL A 619 -13.97 5.41 -31.56
CA VAL A 619 -12.86 4.47 -31.76
C VAL A 619 -13.32 3.07 -32.15
N ALA A 620 -14.47 2.62 -31.61
CA ALA A 620 -15.07 1.34 -31.95
C ALA A 620 -15.69 1.36 -33.35
N LYS A 621 -16.43 2.42 -33.68
CA LYS A 621 -17.06 2.62 -35.01
C LYS A 621 -16.04 2.72 -36.15
N THR A 622 -14.86 3.26 -35.87
CA THR A 622 -13.76 3.38 -36.84
C THR A 622 -12.83 2.17 -36.88
N ASN A 623 -13.13 1.13 -36.10
CA ASN A 623 -12.34 -0.10 -35.99
C ASN A 623 -10.86 0.15 -35.62
N LYS A 624 -10.61 1.08 -34.70
CA LYS A 624 -9.27 1.47 -34.22
C LYS A 624 -9.03 1.05 -32.76
N VAL A 625 -9.50 -0.14 -32.41
CA VAL A 625 -9.32 -0.76 -31.09
C VAL A 625 -8.29 -1.88 -31.22
N VAL A 626 -7.11 -1.68 -30.62
CA VAL A 626 -5.91 -2.48 -30.88
C VAL A 626 -5.43 -3.12 -29.58
N GLN A 627 -5.36 -4.45 -29.57
CA GLN A 627 -4.75 -5.17 -28.46
C GLN A 627 -3.22 -5.08 -28.57
N VAL A 628 -2.57 -4.77 -27.46
CA VAL A 628 -1.11 -4.66 -27.36
C VAL A 628 -0.57 -5.52 -26.22
N ASP A 629 0.74 -5.76 -26.24
CA ASP A 629 1.41 -6.59 -25.24
C ASP A 629 1.59 -5.85 -23.90
N GLU A 630 1.19 -6.49 -22.79
CA GLU A 630 1.27 -5.88 -21.45
C GLU A 630 2.71 -5.67 -20.99
N ALA A 631 3.63 -6.58 -21.33
CA ALA A 631 5.02 -6.46 -20.90
C ALA A 631 5.67 -5.22 -21.52
N ILE A 632 5.45 -5.04 -22.82
CA ILE A 632 5.97 -3.88 -23.58
C ILE A 632 5.28 -2.58 -23.16
N TRP A 633 3.95 -2.56 -23.02
CA TRP A 633 3.20 -1.31 -22.80
C TRP A 633 3.14 -0.86 -21.34
N ASN A 634 3.47 -1.74 -20.38
CA ASN A 634 3.33 -1.39 -18.97
C ASN A 634 4.23 -2.18 -18.01
N SER A 635 4.13 -3.52 -17.95
CA SER A 635 4.59 -4.26 -16.77
C SER A 635 6.10 -4.51 -16.71
N ALA A 636 6.81 -4.46 -17.83
CA ALA A 636 8.26 -4.53 -17.82
C ALA A 636 8.89 -3.19 -17.45
N GLY A 637 8.36 -2.10 -18.03
CA GLY A 637 8.54 -0.73 -17.53
C GLY A 637 9.95 -0.15 -17.64
N GLY A 638 10.86 -0.81 -18.36
CA GLY A 638 12.28 -0.44 -18.46
C GLY A 638 12.72 0.05 -19.84
N TYR A 639 14.04 0.16 -20.00
CA TYR A 639 14.68 0.68 -21.21
C TYR A 639 14.37 -0.13 -22.48
N LYS A 640 14.38 -1.46 -22.41
CA LYS A 640 14.16 -2.32 -23.57
C LYS A 640 12.69 -2.27 -23.98
N ALA A 641 11.77 -2.34 -23.02
CA ALA A 641 10.34 -2.17 -23.27
C ALA A 641 10.02 -0.80 -23.88
N ALA A 642 10.70 0.27 -23.46
CA ALA A 642 10.48 1.61 -24.01
C ALA A 642 10.90 1.70 -25.49
N ASN A 643 12.00 1.05 -25.86
CA ASN A 643 12.44 0.95 -27.26
C ASN A 643 11.45 0.11 -28.10
N LEU A 644 10.95 -1.00 -27.57
CA LEU A 644 9.95 -1.84 -28.25
C LEU A 644 8.61 -1.12 -28.41
N LEU A 645 8.16 -0.40 -27.38
CA LEU A 645 6.95 0.42 -27.44
C LEU A 645 7.08 1.50 -28.52
N LEU A 646 8.24 2.15 -28.62
CA LEU A 646 8.53 3.11 -29.68
C LEU A 646 8.47 2.44 -31.07
N ASP A 647 9.01 1.23 -31.22
CA ASP A 647 8.96 0.47 -32.48
C ASP A 647 7.52 0.09 -32.87
N GLU A 648 6.69 -0.31 -31.91
CA GLU A 648 5.27 -0.61 -32.15
C GLU A 648 4.49 0.63 -32.57
N LEU A 649 4.75 1.79 -31.97
CA LEU A 649 4.15 3.06 -32.36
C LEU A 649 4.60 3.47 -33.77
N VAL A 650 5.89 3.38 -34.09
CA VAL A 650 6.43 3.65 -35.43
C VAL A 650 5.77 2.77 -36.48
N LYS A 651 5.59 1.47 -36.19
CA LYS A 651 4.93 0.52 -37.07
C LYS A 651 3.44 0.83 -37.24
N TYR A 652 2.73 1.09 -36.14
CA TYR A 652 1.28 1.32 -36.18
C TYR A 652 0.93 2.61 -36.95
N PHE A 653 1.69 3.67 -36.71
CA PHE A 653 1.47 4.96 -37.35
C PHE A 653 2.15 5.11 -38.72
N ASP A 654 2.80 4.06 -39.23
CA ASP A 654 3.56 4.07 -40.49
C ASP A 654 4.49 5.30 -40.56
N ILE A 655 5.37 5.41 -39.56
CA ILE A 655 6.36 6.49 -39.47
C ILE A 655 7.61 5.99 -40.22
N LYS A 656 8.04 6.72 -41.24
CA LYS A 656 9.21 6.34 -42.05
C LYS A 656 10.44 6.24 -41.15
N LYS A 657 11.16 5.11 -41.22
CA LYS A 657 12.42 4.92 -40.50
C LYS A 657 13.49 5.87 -41.02
#